data_AF-E0VHL0-F1
#
_entry.id   AF-E0VHL0-F1
#
_cell.length_a   1.000
_cell.length_b   1.000
_cell.length_c   1.000
_cell.angle_alpha   90.00
_cell.angle_beta   90.00
_cell.angle_gamma   90.00
#
_symmetry.space_group_name_H-M   'P 1'
#
loop_
_entity.id
_entity.type
_entity.pdbx_description
1 polymer ?
#
loop_
_entity_poly.entity_id
_entity_poly.type
_entity_poly.pdbx_seq_one_letter_code
_entity_poly.pdbx_strand_id
1 'polypeptide(L)'
;MLDEQIATKEVKYLFKEYYKKLQISECEFENFNKLKTDNERICFVNKIVTWNDLPPIEIIKNNKDEDLALKLKELGNKAFVKGDFEKALKNYSESILKMTQYKNDTKNLSLALANRSAAFYNLQLYNLAIDDIDLVLKLNYPKELKYKIYERKAKSLLALKKHEEGIEEFKKTLQALDDCKLPMEKKLKMEKDIQIMLQIMNKSNDKNDNSNVENENYKLHIISEKNKIYESASVKIFMKNDSTVGRFASASENIFPGETILVEKPYCSVLLEDYHLINCQHCFKRTQGPYPCENCSQVIFCSLNCRESANYHKYECSILQTLHKSGVSITVLMALRMITQNNLKYFLNLKSKLVDEKNFDGVYKSSDYLRVYNLVRHEDLRETKDFFERTVMALFLLKCLKLVNYFNKTDNLLETLTEDEIFIGGLILRHLQILQFNAHEISELEMENKNILDDSKSLFVGGGLYPTLALFNHSCDPGIVRYFIGTQVIVRAAKPIKKGEIVAENYGPIYSQMKKLERQEKLKSQYWFTCTCTPCLELWPTFDELDTKTIRFRCSGYGTDEKRENCKNILIVPVNTDDFMIKCSQCNQHTNLFKGLKALQDTDILYKQAIKYAQTGNFQNALDIYLEILKTLHGILAPPFRDYLLCQQSIRKCMLALGNTVFKKK
;
A
#
# COMPACT_ATOMS: atom_id res chain seq x y z
N MET A 1 4.88 -21.63 -18.20
CA MET A 1 3.79 -22.39 -18.85
C MET A 1 2.53 -22.38 -17.99
N LEU A 2 1.88 -21.24 -17.88
CA LEU A 2 0.55 -21.06 -17.27
C LEU A 2 -0.09 -19.86 -17.99
N ASP A 3 -0.08 -19.95 -19.32
CA ASP A 3 -1.05 -19.25 -20.16
C ASP A 3 -2.06 -20.32 -20.56
N GLU A 4 -3.34 -19.92 -20.59
CA GLU A 4 -4.51 -20.75 -20.89
C GLU A 4 -4.98 -21.71 -19.79
N GLN A 5 -5.74 -21.16 -18.85
CA GLN A 5 -6.91 -21.86 -18.31
C GLN A 5 -8.05 -20.85 -18.09
N ILE A 6 -8.88 -20.75 -19.13
CA ILE A 6 -10.34 -20.59 -19.11
C ILE A 6 -10.85 -19.60 -18.06
N ALA A 7 -10.94 -18.34 -18.49
CA ALA A 7 -11.88 -17.39 -17.93
C ALA A 7 -13.31 -17.93 -18.13
N THR A 8 -13.87 -18.56 -17.10
CA THR A 8 -15.32 -18.57 -16.94
C THR A 8 -15.73 -17.10 -16.78
N LYS A 9 -16.38 -16.55 -17.81
CA LYS A 9 -17.16 -15.31 -17.72
C LYS A 9 -18.32 -15.55 -16.75
N GLU A 10 -18.04 -15.70 -15.45
CA GLU A 10 -19.04 -15.47 -14.42
C GLU A 10 -19.30 -13.96 -14.34
N VAL A 11 -20.57 -13.61 -14.23
CA VAL A 11 -21.10 -12.25 -14.34
C VAL A 11 -20.45 -11.31 -13.30
N LYS A 12 -19.33 -10.67 -13.66
CA LYS A 12 -18.92 -9.41 -13.03
C LYS A 12 -20.05 -8.41 -13.33
N TYR A 13 -20.47 -7.59 -12.37
CA TYR A 13 -21.54 -6.57 -12.43
C TYR A 13 -22.93 -6.92 -11.84
N LEU A 14 -23.04 -7.95 -10.99
CA LEU A 14 -24.31 -8.32 -10.35
C LEU A 14 -25.03 -7.12 -9.71
N PHE A 15 -24.35 -6.28 -8.92
CA PHE A 15 -25.02 -5.15 -8.25
C PHE A 15 -25.61 -4.12 -9.24
N LYS A 16 -24.91 -3.84 -10.35
CA LYS A 16 -25.37 -2.86 -11.36
C LYS A 16 -26.63 -3.35 -12.07
N GLU A 17 -26.75 -4.65 -12.30
CA GLU A 17 -27.96 -5.24 -12.89
C GLU A 17 -29.14 -5.20 -11.94
N TYR A 18 -28.92 -5.46 -10.65
CA TYR A 18 -29.96 -5.38 -9.63
C TYR A 18 -30.44 -3.94 -9.43
N TYR A 19 -29.51 -2.99 -9.35
CA TYR A 19 -29.87 -1.57 -9.22
C TYR A 19 -30.74 -1.08 -10.40
N LYS A 20 -30.43 -1.50 -11.63
CA LYS A 20 -31.25 -1.16 -12.81
C LYS A 20 -32.69 -1.70 -12.76
N LYS A 21 -32.94 -2.75 -11.98
CA LYS A 21 -34.27 -3.35 -11.81
C LYS A 21 -35.08 -2.70 -10.70
N LEU A 22 -34.45 -1.93 -9.82
CA LEU A 22 -35.13 -1.19 -8.76
C LEU A 22 -36.00 -0.11 -9.41
N GLN A 23 -37.30 -0.21 -9.20
CA GLN A 23 -38.27 0.82 -9.59
C GLN A 23 -38.59 1.66 -8.35
N ILE A 24 -38.40 2.97 -8.46
CA ILE A 24 -38.82 3.94 -7.45
C ILE A 24 -39.79 4.91 -8.12
N SER A 25 -40.92 5.18 -7.47
CA SER A 25 -41.89 6.16 -7.98
C SER A 25 -41.34 7.59 -7.85
N GLU A 26 -41.84 8.50 -8.67
CA GLU A 26 -41.47 9.93 -8.59
C GLU A 26 -41.75 10.50 -7.19
N CYS A 27 -42.90 10.14 -6.60
CA CYS A 27 -43.28 10.55 -5.24
C CYS A 27 -42.30 10.04 -4.18
N GLU A 28 -41.86 8.78 -4.25
CA GLU A 28 -40.86 8.24 -3.32
C GLU A 28 -39.50 8.94 -3.50
N PHE A 29 -39.11 9.23 -4.74
CA PHE A 29 -37.85 9.92 -5.03
C PHE A 29 -37.86 11.36 -4.52
N GLU A 30 -38.98 12.08 -4.67
CA GLU A 30 -39.18 13.41 -4.09
C GLU A 30 -39.13 13.40 -2.55
N ASN A 31 -39.71 12.37 -1.92
CA ASN A 31 -39.66 12.22 -0.48
C ASN A 31 -38.25 11.88 0.01
N PHE A 32 -37.52 11.02 -0.72
CA PHE A 32 -36.11 10.73 -0.46
C PHE A 32 -35.24 12.00 -0.54
N ASN A 33 -35.50 12.88 -1.51
CA ASN A 33 -34.77 14.14 -1.67
C ASN A 33 -34.90 15.09 -0.47
N LYS A 34 -36.00 15.00 0.29
CA LYS A 34 -36.25 15.86 1.46
C LYS A 34 -35.42 15.42 2.68
N LEU A 35 -34.91 14.19 2.70
CA LEU A 35 -34.18 13.61 3.84
C LEU A 35 -32.81 14.28 4.00
N LYS A 36 -32.44 14.54 5.26
CA LYS A 36 -31.23 15.32 5.58
C LYS A 36 -30.10 14.44 6.10
N THR A 37 -30.42 13.39 6.84
CA THR A 37 -29.42 12.54 7.48
C THR A 37 -29.26 11.20 6.78
N ASP A 38 -28.06 10.61 6.88
CA ASP A 38 -27.78 9.28 6.34
C ASP A 38 -28.64 8.20 7.03
N ASN A 39 -28.98 8.36 8.32
CA ASN A 39 -29.86 7.45 9.05
C ASN A 39 -31.30 7.47 8.50
N GLU A 40 -31.83 8.66 8.21
CA GLU A 40 -33.16 8.81 7.59
C GLU A 40 -33.19 8.14 6.21
N ARG A 41 -32.14 8.33 5.41
CA ARG A 41 -32.01 7.70 4.08
C ARG A 41 -32.04 6.19 4.17
N ILE A 42 -31.27 5.61 5.09
CA ILE A 42 -31.24 4.15 5.35
C ILE A 42 -32.62 3.64 5.76
N CYS A 43 -33.28 4.31 6.70
CA CYS A 43 -34.61 3.94 7.17
C CYS A 43 -35.66 4.02 6.05
N PHE A 44 -35.60 5.07 5.22
CA PHE A 44 -36.52 5.25 4.11
C PHE A 44 -36.34 4.18 3.03
N VAL A 45 -35.11 3.97 2.56
CA VAL A 45 -34.86 3.01 1.47
C VAL A 45 -35.11 1.57 1.92
N ASN A 46 -34.87 1.21 3.19
CA ASN A 46 -35.20 -0.14 3.69
C ASN A 46 -36.71 -0.44 3.70
N LYS A 47 -37.58 0.57 3.64
CA LYS A 47 -39.05 0.36 3.52
C LYS A 47 -39.49 0.06 2.08
N ILE A 48 -38.68 0.46 1.10
CA ILE A 48 -39.03 0.38 -0.33
C ILE A 48 -38.24 -0.74 -1.01
N VAL A 49 -36.97 -0.90 -0.64
CA VAL A 49 -36.07 -1.93 -1.14
C VAL A 49 -35.99 -3.04 -0.09
N THR A 50 -36.67 -4.14 -0.37
CA THR A 50 -36.66 -5.33 0.48
C THR A 50 -35.34 -6.09 0.30
N TRP A 51 -35.08 -7.05 1.18
CA TRP A 51 -33.86 -7.83 1.08
C TRP A 51 -33.82 -8.74 -0.14
N ASN A 52 -34.97 -9.10 -0.70
CA ASN A 52 -35.08 -9.88 -1.92
C ASN A 52 -34.73 -9.06 -3.17
N ASP A 53 -34.83 -7.74 -3.09
CA ASP A 53 -34.44 -6.82 -4.16
C ASP A 53 -32.91 -6.60 -4.21
N LEU A 54 -32.20 -6.98 -3.16
CA LEU A 54 -30.74 -6.91 -3.08
C LEU A 54 -30.10 -8.20 -3.64
N PRO A 55 -28.85 -8.14 -4.17
CA PRO A 55 -28.15 -9.32 -4.62
C PRO A 55 -28.12 -10.43 -3.54
N PRO A 56 -28.30 -11.71 -3.93
CA PRO A 56 -28.22 -12.82 -2.99
C PRO A 56 -26.81 -12.90 -2.40
N ILE A 57 -26.73 -13.25 -1.12
CA ILE A 57 -25.47 -13.38 -0.40
C ILE A 57 -25.29 -14.84 -0.02
N GLU A 58 -24.30 -15.48 -0.64
CA GLU A 58 -23.90 -16.84 -0.30
C GLU A 58 -22.93 -16.81 0.88
N ILE A 59 -23.22 -17.61 1.92
CA ILE A 59 -22.37 -17.78 3.11
C ILE A 59 -21.57 -19.07 2.95
N ILE A 60 -20.31 -18.91 2.56
CA ILE A 60 -19.41 -20.02 2.32
C ILE A 60 -18.68 -20.34 3.61
N LYS A 61 -19.16 -21.39 4.30
CA LYS A 61 -18.52 -21.91 5.51
C LYS A 61 -17.50 -22.97 5.10
N ASN A 62 -16.22 -22.68 5.39
CA ASN A 62 -15.09 -23.60 5.24
C ASN A 62 -14.93 -24.26 3.85
N ASN A 63 -14.07 -23.70 3.01
CA ASN A 63 -13.70 -24.25 1.69
C ASN A 63 -12.33 -24.93 1.70
N LYS A 64 -11.93 -25.52 2.83
CA LYS A 64 -10.71 -26.33 2.97
C LYS A 64 -11.03 -27.80 2.66
N ASP A 65 -10.05 -28.49 2.10
CA ASP A 65 -10.17 -29.85 1.56
C ASP A 65 -8.96 -30.67 2.02
N GLU A 66 -9.17 -31.50 3.04
CA GLU A 66 -8.11 -32.27 3.70
C GLU A 66 -7.56 -33.37 2.77
N ASP A 67 -8.41 -34.00 1.95
CA ASP A 67 -8.00 -35.05 1.02
C ASP A 67 -7.12 -34.48 -0.10
N LEU A 68 -7.52 -33.34 -0.67
CA LEU A 68 -6.68 -32.61 -1.62
C LEU A 68 -5.39 -32.14 -0.97
N ALA A 69 -5.44 -31.63 0.26
CA ALA A 69 -4.25 -31.21 0.99
C ALA A 69 -3.24 -32.35 1.15
N LEU A 70 -3.69 -33.55 1.53
CA LEU A 70 -2.82 -34.72 1.68
C LEU A 70 -2.22 -35.17 0.35
N LYS A 71 -3.00 -35.16 -0.75
CA LYS A 71 -2.49 -35.45 -2.10
C LYS A 71 -1.39 -34.46 -2.52
N LEU A 72 -1.60 -33.16 -2.29
CA LEU A 72 -0.62 -32.11 -2.57
C LEU A 72 0.65 -32.29 -1.72
N LYS A 73 0.52 -32.64 -0.45
CA LYS A 73 1.68 -32.95 0.42
C LYS A 73 2.52 -34.09 -0.17
N GLU A 74 1.89 -35.16 -0.65
CA GLU A 74 2.61 -36.28 -1.27
C GLU A 74 3.23 -35.92 -2.63
N LEU A 75 2.60 -35.05 -3.42
CA LEU A 75 3.22 -34.48 -4.63
C LEU A 75 4.46 -33.65 -4.28
N GLY A 76 4.39 -32.89 -3.18
CA GLY A 76 5.54 -32.17 -2.62
C GLY A 76 6.67 -33.12 -2.23
N ASN A 77 6.36 -34.22 -1.54
CA ASN A 77 7.35 -35.25 -1.18
C ASN A 77 8.04 -35.86 -2.40
N LYS A 78 7.26 -36.20 -3.44
CA LYS A 78 7.81 -36.72 -4.70
C LYS A 78 8.73 -35.73 -5.39
N ALA A 79 8.37 -34.43 -5.41
CA ALA A 79 9.22 -33.38 -5.98
C ALA A 79 10.50 -33.18 -5.15
N PHE A 80 10.39 -33.20 -3.82
CA PHE A 80 11.52 -33.05 -2.91
C PHE A 80 12.55 -34.18 -3.08
N VAL A 81 12.10 -35.43 -3.18
CA VAL A 81 12.98 -36.59 -3.44
C VAL A 81 13.72 -36.46 -4.77
N LYS A 82 13.11 -35.82 -5.77
CA LYS A 82 13.75 -35.54 -7.07
C LYS A 82 14.70 -34.33 -7.06
N GLY A 83 14.84 -33.64 -5.93
CA GLY A 83 15.63 -32.40 -5.82
C GLY A 83 14.95 -31.16 -6.42
N ASP A 84 13.69 -31.25 -6.85
CA ASP A 84 12.92 -30.12 -7.36
C ASP A 84 12.26 -29.37 -6.20
N PHE A 85 13.07 -28.57 -5.50
CA PHE A 85 12.65 -27.88 -4.28
C PHE A 85 11.64 -26.76 -4.52
N GLU A 86 11.66 -26.11 -5.69
CA GLU A 86 10.67 -25.09 -6.05
C GLU A 86 9.27 -25.70 -6.22
N LYS A 87 9.19 -26.81 -6.94
CA LYS A 87 7.92 -27.55 -7.07
C LYS A 87 7.48 -28.15 -5.76
N ALA A 88 8.41 -28.64 -4.93
CA ALA A 88 8.10 -29.12 -3.59
C ALA A 88 7.48 -28.00 -2.74
N LEU A 89 8.12 -26.83 -2.71
CA LEU A 89 7.64 -25.64 -1.99
C LEU A 89 6.24 -25.22 -2.43
N LYS A 90 5.97 -25.18 -3.75
CA LYS A 90 4.64 -24.88 -4.30
C LYS A 90 3.58 -25.86 -3.77
N ASN A 91 3.82 -27.16 -3.92
CA ASN A 91 2.87 -28.20 -3.51
C ASN A 91 2.65 -28.21 -1.99
N TYR A 92 3.70 -28.03 -1.18
CA TYR A 92 3.55 -27.92 0.27
C TYR A 92 2.75 -26.67 0.68
N SER A 93 2.96 -25.54 0.01
CA SER A 93 2.21 -24.31 0.31
C SER A 93 0.73 -24.43 -0.06
N GLU A 94 0.41 -25.02 -1.21
CA GLU A 94 -0.97 -25.30 -1.62
C GLU A 94 -1.63 -26.33 -0.69
N SER A 95 -0.87 -27.35 -0.24
CA SER A 95 -1.33 -28.32 0.75
C SER A 95 -1.74 -27.62 2.05
N ILE A 96 -0.86 -26.80 2.64
CA ILE A 96 -1.12 -26.06 3.88
C ILE A 96 -2.33 -25.11 3.74
N LEU A 97 -2.50 -24.47 2.58
CA LEU A 97 -3.65 -23.61 2.28
C LEU A 97 -4.99 -24.37 2.38
N LYS A 98 -5.01 -25.63 1.92
CA LYS A 98 -6.19 -26.50 1.90
C LYS A 98 -6.42 -27.28 3.19
N MET A 99 -5.44 -27.38 4.08
CA MET A 99 -5.59 -28.08 5.36
C MET A 99 -6.54 -27.37 6.31
N THR A 100 -7.37 -28.15 6.98
CA THR A 100 -8.16 -27.69 8.13
C THR A 100 -7.25 -27.43 9.33
N GLN A 101 -7.53 -26.38 10.10
CA GLN A 101 -6.70 -25.99 11.26
C GLN A 101 -7.44 -26.21 12.58
N TYR A 102 -8.32 -27.21 12.64
CA TYR A 102 -9.10 -27.51 13.85
C TYR A 102 -8.17 -27.89 15.00
N LYS A 103 -8.40 -27.25 16.16
CA LYS A 103 -7.48 -27.21 17.32
C LYS A 103 -7.07 -28.55 17.93
N ASN A 104 -7.72 -29.67 17.58
CA ASN A 104 -7.54 -30.93 18.30
C ASN A 104 -6.68 -31.98 17.55
N ASP A 105 -6.43 -31.84 16.24
CA ASP A 105 -5.46 -32.66 15.53
C ASP A 105 -4.73 -31.85 14.45
N THR A 106 -3.62 -31.21 14.85
CA THR A 106 -2.78 -30.41 13.96
C THR A 106 -1.59 -31.20 13.39
N LYS A 107 -1.60 -32.53 13.50
CA LYS A 107 -0.47 -33.38 13.11
C LYS A 107 -0.15 -33.24 11.63
N ASN A 108 -1.14 -33.32 10.74
CA ASN A 108 -0.93 -33.20 9.29
C ASN A 108 -0.35 -31.83 8.91
N LEU A 109 -0.88 -30.76 9.49
CA LEU A 109 -0.38 -29.40 9.31
C LEU A 109 1.07 -29.26 9.75
N SER A 110 1.40 -29.80 10.93
CA SER A 110 2.76 -29.77 11.47
C SER A 110 3.75 -30.53 10.56
N LEU A 111 3.34 -31.65 9.97
CA LEU A 111 4.16 -32.41 9.03
C LEU A 111 4.36 -31.65 7.70
N ALA A 112 3.31 -31.04 7.16
CA ALA A 112 3.40 -30.26 5.93
C ALA A 112 4.30 -29.03 6.09
N LEU A 113 4.18 -28.29 7.21
CA LEU A 113 5.07 -27.18 7.56
C LEU A 113 6.51 -27.64 7.76
N ALA A 114 6.73 -28.77 8.44
CA ALA A 114 8.06 -29.35 8.60
C ALA A 114 8.68 -29.78 7.25
N ASN A 115 7.88 -30.20 6.28
CA ASN A 115 8.36 -30.50 4.93
C ASN A 115 8.63 -29.23 4.13
N ARG A 116 7.77 -28.20 4.26
CA ARG A 116 7.96 -26.90 3.62
C ARG A 116 9.23 -26.19 4.12
N SER A 117 9.51 -26.23 5.42
CA SER A 117 10.77 -25.70 5.96
C SER A 117 12.00 -26.43 5.43
N ALA A 118 11.88 -27.72 5.08
CA ALA A 118 12.95 -28.44 4.39
C ALA A 118 13.19 -27.90 2.99
N ALA A 119 12.12 -27.62 2.23
CA ALA A 119 12.22 -27.01 0.91
C ALA A 119 12.83 -25.60 1.00
N PHE A 120 12.38 -24.77 1.95
CA PHE A 120 12.98 -23.46 2.19
C PHE A 120 14.47 -23.53 2.51
N TYR A 121 14.88 -24.46 3.38
CA TYR A 121 16.29 -24.64 3.72
C TYR A 121 17.16 -24.97 2.50
N ASN A 122 16.69 -25.88 1.63
CA ASN A 122 17.43 -26.25 0.41
C ASN A 122 17.46 -25.11 -0.63
N LEU A 123 16.45 -24.24 -0.62
CA LEU A 123 16.41 -23.00 -1.41
C LEU A 123 17.17 -21.84 -0.75
N GLN A 124 17.86 -22.08 0.38
CA GLN A 124 18.59 -21.07 1.15
C GLN A 124 17.72 -19.93 1.71
N LEU A 125 16.41 -20.16 1.82
CA LEU A 125 15.43 -19.24 2.40
C LEU A 125 15.35 -19.47 3.91
N TYR A 126 16.47 -19.28 4.61
CA TYR A 126 16.66 -19.70 6.00
C TYR A 126 15.69 -19.05 6.99
N ASN A 127 15.37 -17.76 6.84
CA ASN A 127 14.39 -17.08 7.70
C ASN A 127 13.00 -17.73 7.60
N LEU A 128 12.54 -18.04 6.38
CA LEU A 128 11.24 -18.70 6.16
C LEU A 128 11.24 -20.15 6.69
N ALA A 129 12.38 -20.84 6.60
CA ALA A 129 12.52 -22.16 7.19
C ALA A 129 12.38 -22.12 8.72
N ILE A 130 13.01 -21.13 9.37
CA ILE A 130 12.92 -20.91 10.82
C ILE A 130 11.48 -20.58 11.23
N ASP A 131 10.82 -19.66 10.52
CA ASP A 131 9.44 -19.26 10.77
C ASP A 131 8.47 -20.47 10.76
N ASP A 132 8.59 -21.36 9.76
CA ASP A 132 7.80 -22.58 9.69
C ASP A 132 8.10 -23.53 10.86
N ILE A 133 9.37 -23.67 11.27
CA ILE A 133 9.76 -24.52 12.39
C ILE A 133 9.18 -23.99 13.71
N ASP A 134 9.21 -22.68 13.92
CA ASP A 134 8.63 -22.06 15.11
C ASP A 134 7.12 -22.22 15.19
N LEU A 135 6.43 -22.26 14.04
CA LEU A 135 5.03 -22.64 13.99
C LEU A 135 4.84 -24.13 14.30
N VAL A 136 5.63 -25.03 13.72
CA VAL A 136 5.57 -26.48 13.98
C VAL A 136 5.71 -26.80 15.47
N LEU A 137 6.58 -26.10 16.18
CA LEU A 137 6.81 -26.31 17.62
C LEU A 137 5.60 -25.96 18.49
N LYS A 138 4.64 -25.18 17.97
CA LYS A 138 3.37 -24.85 18.64
C LYS A 138 2.25 -25.85 18.32
N LEU A 139 2.50 -26.81 17.43
CA LEU A 139 1.53 -27.79 16.94
C LEU A 139 1.82 -29.21 17.47
N ASN A 140 0.93 -30.16 17.14
CA ASN A 140 1.05 -31.57 17.51
C ASN A 140 2.08 -32.33 16.64
N TYR A 141 3.32 -31.83 16.59
CA TYR A 141 4.41 -32.46 15.85
C TYR A 141 4.96 -33.70 16.59
N PRO A 142 5.15 -34.85 15.91
CA PRO A 142 5.65 -36.06 16.55
C PRO A 142 7.01 -35.87 17.24
N LYS A 143 7.12 -36.26 18.51
CA LYS A 143 8.33 -36.08 19.32
C LYS A 143 9.54 -36.76 18.68
N GLU A 144 9.34 -37.96 18.13
CA GLU A 144 10.38 -38.75 17.48
C GLU A 144 10.96 -38.11 16.22
N LEU A 145 10.33 -37.05 15.68
CA LEU A 145 10.80 -36.31 14.51
C LEU A 145 11.39 -34.94 14.87
N LYS A 146 11.29 -34.49 16.13
CA LYS A 146 11.72 -33.14 16.55
C LYS A 146 13.20 -32.86 16.27
N TYR A 147 14.06 -33.86 16.35
CA TYR A 147 15.48 -33.71 16.03
C TYR A 147 15.70 -33.12 14.62
N LYS A 148 14.86 -33.47 13.64
CA LYS A 148 15.01 -33.00 12.24
C LYS A 148 14.79 -31.50 12.10
N ILE A 149 13.81 -30.96 12.81
CA ILE A 149 13.47 -29.54 12.73
C ILE A 149 14.44 -28.69 13.55
N TYR A 150 14.88 -29.16 14.72
CA TYR A 150 15.90 -28.46 15.51
C TYR A 150 17.24 -28.42 14.77
N GLU A 151 17.68 -29.52 14.17
CA GLU A 151 18.93 -29.57 13.40
C GLU A 151 18.88 -28.57 12.24
N ARG A 152 17.75 -28.53 11.52
CA ARG A 152 17.55 -27.59 10.42
C ARG A 152 17.54 -26.14 10.90
N LYS A 153 16.85 -25.85 12.01
CA LYS A 153 16.82 -24.51 12.61
C LYS A 153 18.23 -24.06 12.99
N ALA A 154 18.99 -24.92 13.65
CA ALA A 154 20.38 -24.66 14.02
C ALA A 154 21.25 -24.34 12.78
N LYS A 155 21.21 -25.20 11.75
CA LYS A 155 21.94 -24.98 10.49
C LYS A 155 21.52 -23.69 9.78
N SER A 156 20.23 -23.37 9.75
CA SER A 156 19.71 -22.11 9.20
C SER A 156 20.26 -20.89 9.95
N LEU A 157 20.27 -20.93 11.29
CA LEU A 157 20.79 -19.85 12.13
C LEU A 157 22.30 -19.63 11.90
N LEU A 158 23.07 -20.71 11.75
CA LEU A 158 24.48 -20.60 11.40
C LEU A 158 24.71 -19.96 10.02
N ALA A 159 23.92 -20.34 9.02
CA ALA A 159 23.99 -19.73 7.68
C ALA A 159 23.66 -18.22 7.73
N LEU A 160 22.84 -17.80 8.69
CA LEU A 160 22.52 -16.40 8.98
C LEU A 160 23.52 -15.72 9.94
N LYS A 161 24.64 -16.38 10.29
CA LYS A 161 25.66 -15.90 11.24
C LYS A 161 25.14 -15.64 12.67
N LYS A 162 24.02 -16.24 13.04
CA LYS A 162 23.44 -16.20 14.40
C LYS A 162 23.98 -17.36 15.21
N HIS A 163 25.28 -17.32 15.52
CA HIS A 163 26.02 -18.45 16.08
C HIS A 163 25.48 -18.91 17.46
N GLU A 164 25.22 -17.97 18.37
CA GLU A 164 24.72 -18.27 19.72
C GLU A 164 23.35 -18.97 19.68
N GLU A 165 22.41 -18.43 18.90
CA GLU A 165 21.09 -19.03 18.69
C GLU A 165 21.21 -20.43 18.06
N GLY A 166 22.11 -20.58 17.07
CA GLY A 166 22.34 -21.86 16.40
C GLY A 166 22.92 -22.94 17.32
N ILE A 167 23.85 -22.57 18.20
CA ILE A 167 24.41 -23.48 19.22
C ILE A 167 23.31 -24.00 20.14
N GLU A 168 22.39 -23.13 20.58
CA GLU A 168 21.31 -23.52 21.48
C GLU A 168 20.33 -24.50 20.80
N GLU A 169 20.00 -24.29 19.53
CA GLU A 169 19.17 -25.22 18.76
C GLU A 169 19.88 -26.56 18.49
N PHE A 170 21.21 -26.59 18.38
CA PHE A 170 21.96 -27.85 18.31
C PHE A 170 21.91 -28.64 19.62
N LYS A 171 21.96 -27.98 20.78
CA LYS A 171 21.76 -28.67 22.07
C LYS A 171 20.35 -29.27 22.16
N LYS A 172 19.33 -28.54 21.74
CA LYS A 172 17.95 -29.07 21.65
C LYS A 172 17.85 -30.25 20.67
N THR A 173 18.63 -30.23 19.58
CA THR A 173 18.71 -31.35 18.64
C THR A 173 19.24 -32.61 19.33
N LEU A 174 20.33 -32.50 20.11
CA LEU A 174 20.90 -33.62 20.87
C LEU A 174 19.90 -34.17 21.89
N GLN A 175 19.19 -33.31 22.62
CA GLN A 175 18.13 -33.74 23.53
C GLN A 175 16.99 -34.47 22.80
N ALA A 176 16.57 -33.97 21.64
CA ALA A 176 15.50 -34.59 20.86
C ALA A 176 15.88 -35.93 20.20
N LEU A 177 17.17 -36.31 20.20
CA LEU A 177 17.61 -37.63 19.74
C LEU A 177 17.25 -38.76 20.71
N ASP A 178 16.91 -38.45 21.96
CA ASP A 178 16.50 -39.46 22.93
C ASP A 178 15.13 -40.08 22.57
N ASP A 179 14.25 -39.28 21.98
CA ASP A 179 12.93 -39.73 21.52
C ASP A 179 12.95 -40.32 20.09
N CYS A 180 14.09 -40.31 19.40
CA CYS A 180 14.13 -40.64 17.96
C CYS A 180 14.03 -42.15 17.68
N LYS A 181 13.49 -42.50 16.51
CA LYS A 181 13.40 -43.89 16.00
C LYS A 181 14.49 -44.22 14.97
N LEU A 182 15.64 -43.55 15.04
CA LEU A 182 16.75 -43.78 14.11
C LEU A 182 17.52 -45.06 14.46
N PRO A 183 18.09 -45.78 13.47
CA PRO A 183 19.09 -46.80 13.73
C PRO A 183 20.26 -46.24 14.54
N MET A 184 20.78 -47.01 15.50
CA MET A 184 21.81 -46.56 16.45
C MET A 184 23.04 -45.95 15.76
N GLU A 185 23.49 -46.54 14.65
CA GLU A 185 24.60 -46.02 13.85
C GLU A 185 24.36 -44.60 13.32
N LYS A 186 23.14 -44.32 12.84
CA LYS A 186 22.77 -42.98 12.33
C LYS A 186 22.64 -41.97 13.47
N LYS A 187 22.10 -42.39 14.63
CA LYS A 187 22.02 -41.54 15.83
C LYS A 187 23.42 -41.12 16.29
N LEU A 188 24.33 -42.09 16.47
CA LEU A 188 25.71 -41.84 16.90
C LEU A 188 26.48 -40.96 15.91
N LYS A 189 26.27 -41.15 14.60
CA LYS A 189 26.89 -40.29 13.58
C LYS A 189 26.42 -38.84 13.73
N MET A 190 25.11 -38.62 13.85
CA MET A 190 24.54 -37.28 13.97
C MET A 190 24.99 -36.58 15.27
N GLU A 191 25.09 -37.31 16.38
CA GLU A 191 25.65 -36.80 17.63
C GLU A 191 27.10 -36.33 17.46
N LYS A 192 27.94 -37.14 16.83
CA LYS A 192 29.34 -36.77 16.54
C LYS A 192 29.42 -35.54 15.64
N ASP A 193 28.63 -35.49 14.57
CA ASP A 193 28.62 -34.36 13.65
C ASP A 193 28.22 -33.05 14.36
N ILE A 194 27.20 -33.10 15.22
CA ILE A 194 26.76 -31.94 16.02
C ILE A 194 27.82 -31.55 17.05
N GLN A 195 28.46 -32.52 17.73
CA GLN A 195 29.52 -32.24 18.71
C GLN A 195 30.73 -31.58 18.04
N ILE A 196 31.14 -32.05 16.85
CA ILE A 196 32.22 -31.42 16.07
C ILE A 196 31.84 -29.99 15.72
N MET A 197 30.61 -29.75 15.24
CA MET A 197 30.12 -28.40 14.94
C MET A 197 30.16 -27.48 16.17
N LEU A 198 29.69 -27.96 17.33
CA LEU A 198 29.74 -27.20 18.59
C LEU A 198 31.18 -26.89 19.03
N GLN A 199 32.12 -27.85 18.88
CA GLN A 199 33.53 -27.64 19.21
C GLN A 199 34.19 -26.61 18.28
N ILE A 200 33.90 -26.67 16.98
CA ILE A 200 34.41 -25.68 16.02
C ILE A 200 33.90 -24.30 16.39
N MET A 201 32.60 -24.15 16.67
CA MET A 201 32.01 -22.85 16.99
C MET A 201 32.49 -22.27 18.33
N ASN A 202 32.64 -23.10 19.37
CA ASN A 202 33.16 -22.64 20.65
C ASN A 202 34.62 -22.16 20.57
N LYS A 203 35.41 -22.69 19.61
CA LYS A 203 36.78 -22.21 19.34
C LYS A 203 36.82 -20.92 18.52
N SER A 204 35.75 -20.60 17.79
CA SER A 204 35.65 -19.40 16.94
C SER A 204 35.14 -18.16 17.68
N ASN A 205 34.59 -18.31 18.89
CA ASN A 205 33.97 -17.23 19.67
C ASN A 205 34.94 -16.18 20.24
N ASP A 206 36.26 -16.31 20.02
CA ASP A 206 37.27 -15.33 20.46
C ASP A 206 37.40 -14.10 19.51
N LYS A 207 36.53 -13.96 18.50
CA LYS A 207 36.48 -12.78 17.63
C LYS A 207 35.03 -12.40 17.30
N ASN A 208 34.31 -11.84 18.27
CA ASN A 208 32.99 -11.27 18.04
C ASN A 208 33.09 -9.85 17.47
N ASP A 209 33.05 -9.73 16.14
CA ASP A 209 32.53 -8.52 15.47
C ASP A 209 31.00 -8.64 15.42
N ASN A 210 30.34 -8.10 16.44
CA ASN A 210 28.89 -7.83 16.40
C ASN A 210 28.62 -6.66 15.47
N SER A 211 28.77 -6.87 14.16
CA SER A 211 28.17 -5.96 13.19
C SER A 211 26.68 -6.28 13.13
N ASN A 212 25.89 -5.54 13.90
CA ASN A 212 24.45 -5.43 13.67
C ASN A 212 24.24 -4.99 12.22
N VAL A 213 24.00 -5.94 11.32
CA VAL A 213 23.44 -5.68 9.99
C VAL A 213 21.95 -5.36 10.20
N GLU A 214 21.67 -4.29 10.92
CA GLU A 214 20.38 -3.63 10.87
C GLU A 214 20.28 -3.00 9.49
N ASN A 215 19.53 -3.68 8.62
CA ASN A 215 19.10 -3.26 7.28
C ASN A 215 19.16 -1.74 7.07
N GLU A 216 20.15 -1.25 6.31
CA GLU A 216 20.28 0.15 5.90
C GLU A 216 19.01 0.70 5.24
N ASN A 217 18.18 -0.19 4.67
CA ASN A 217 16.86 0.16 4.12
C ASN A 217 15.87 0.77 5.12
N TYR A 218 15.98 0.52 6.44
CA TYR A 218 15.04 1.10 7.42
C TYR A 218 15.31 2.58 7.76
N LYS A 219 16.55 3.07 7.56
CA LYS A 219 16.89 4.47 7.84
C LYS A 219 16.33 5.45 6.80
N LEU A 220 16.02 4.96 5.59
CA LEU A 220 15.55 5.77 4.44
C LEU A 220 14.12 6.30 4.57
N HIS A 221 13.35 5.81 5.55
CA HIS A 221 11.90 6.07 5.65
C HIS A 221 11.50 6.75 6.97
N ILE A 222 12.43 7.50 7.57
CA ILE A 222 12.23 8.18 8.84
C ILE A 222 12.05 9.68 8.61
N ILE A 223 11.05 10.25 9.28
CA ILE A 223 10.92 11.70 9.40
C ILE A 223 11.85 12.14 10.54
N SER A 224 12.79 13.04 10.24
CA SER A 224 13.77 13.56 11.20
C SER A 224 13.09 14.21 12.40
N GLU A 225 12.11 15.09 12.15
CA GLU A 225 11.31 15.73 13.20
C GLU A 225 9.82 15.72 12.84
N LYS A 226 9.01 15.12 13.72
CA LYS A 226 7.57 14.95 13.51
C LYS A 226 6.77 16.17 13.99
N ASN A 227 5.70 16.48 13.26
CA ASN A 227 4.73 17.48 13.68
C ASN A 227 3.95 16.98 14.91
N LYS A 228 3.79 17.85 15.92
CA LYS A 228 3.10 17.52 17.18
C LYS A 228 1.58 17.34 17.02
N ILE A 229 0.99 18.02 16.04
CA ILE A 229 -0.44 17.91 15.70
C ILE A 229 -0.63 16.79 14.70
N TYR A 230 0.12 16.78 13.59
CA TYR A 230 0.02 15.76 12.54
C TYR A 230 1.15 14.73 12.67
N GLU A 231 0.99 13.73 13.55
CA GLU A 231 2.09 12.83 13.96
C GLU A 231 2.75 12.04 12.81
N SER A 232 2.01 11.84 11.71
CA SER A 232 2.48 11.17 10.50
C SER A 232 3.29 12.09 9.58
N ALA A 233 3.31 13.41 9.83
CA ALA A 233 3.93 14.42 8.98
C ALA A 233 5.20 15.01 9.63
N SER A 234 6.07 15.56 8.78
CA SER A 234 7.20 16.39 9.21
C SER A 234 6.72 17.68 9.87
N VAL A 235 7.51 18.21 10.82
CA VAL A 235 7.31 19.55 11.41
C VAL A 235 7.21 20.65 10.35
N LYS A 236 7.79 20.41 9.16
CA LYS A 236 7.73 21.31 8.00
C LYS A 236 6.36 21.35 7.31
N ILE A 237 5.43 20.48 7.68
CA ILE A 237 4.08 20.40 7.11
C ILE A 237 3.07 20.88 8.14
N PHE A 238 2.16 21.75 7.72
CA PHE A 238 0.98 22.10 8.50
C PHE A 238 -0.23 22.27 7.59
N MET A 239 -1.43 22.14 8.16
CA MET A 239 -2.67 22.27 7.40
C MET A 239 -3.22 23.68 7.58
N LYS A 240 -3.53 24.32 6.45
CA LYS A 240 -4.30 25.57 6.39
C LYS A 240 -5.72 25.26 5.95
N ASN A 241 -6.61 26.24 6.10
CA ASN A 241 -7.96 26.19 5.57
C ASN A 241 -8.22 27.47 4.76
N ASP A 242 -8.89 27.33 3.63
CA ASP A 242 -9.28 28.41 2.74
C ASP A 242 -10.75 28.23 2.32
N SER A 243 -11.47 29.33 2.11
CA SER A 243 -12.90 29.27 1.78
C SER A 243 -13.20 28.66 0.42
N THR A 244 -12.22 28.66 -0.50
CA THR A 244 -12.39 28.19 -1.88
C THR A 244 -11.86 26.77 -2.09
N VAL A 245 -10.71 26.43 -1.49
CA VAL A 245 -10.05 25.12 -1.68
C VAL A 245 -10.13 24.21 -0.44
N GLY A 246 -10.78 24.67 0.63
CA GLY A 246 -10.91 23.93 1.88
C GLY A 246 -9.57 23.77 2.60
N ARG A 247 -9.39 22.62 3.27
CA ARG A 247 -8.15 22.29 3.98
C ARG A 247 -7.06 21.90 2.99
N PHE A 248 -5.84 22.37 3.20
CA PHE A 248 -4.69 22.03 2.36
C PHE A 248 -3.37 22.01 3.14
N ALA A 249 -2.44 21.15 2.72
CA ALA A 249 -1.08 21.11 3.26
C ALA A 249 -0.22 22.28 2.74
N SER A 250 0.51 22.94 3.63
CA SER A 250 1.44 24.03 3.34
C SER A 250 2.78 23.83 4.04
N ALA A 251 3.85 24.34 3.43
CA ALA A 251 5.20 24.24 3.98
C ALA A 251 5.43 25.35 5.03
N SER A 252 5.79 25.01 6.28
CA SER A 252 6.14 26.00 7.32
C SER A 252 7.56 26.54 7.15
N GLU A 253 8.40 25.81 6.41
CA GLU A 253 9.79 26.12 6.08
C GLU A 253 10.10 25.65 4.65
N ASN A 254 11.32 25.91 4.17
CA ASN A 254 11.76 25.37 2.90
C ASN A 254 11.93 23.84 3.01
N ILE A 255 11.36 23.13 2.04
CA ILE A 255 11.47 21.68 1.88
C ILE A 255 12.36 21.42 0.67
N PHE A 256 13.47 20.73 0.91
CA PHE A 256 14.43 20.38 -0.13
C PHE A 256 14.02 19.08 -0.84
N PRO A 257 14.36 18.94 -2.13
CA PRO A 257 14.17 17.68 -2.86
C PRO A 257 14.74 16.49 -2.09
N GLY A 258 14.00 15.39 -2.04
CA GLY A 258 14.40 14.15 -1.37
C GLY A 258 13.98 14.05 0.09
N GLU A 259 13.58 15.13 0.75
CA GLU A 259 13.11 15.09 2.14
C GLU A 259 11.83 14.25 2.28
N THR A 260 11.79 13.38 3.30
CA THR A 260 10.59 12.62 3.69
C THR A 260 9.68 13.52 4.53
N ILE A 261 8.49 13.81 4.01
CA ILE A 261 7.56 14.77 4.60
C ILE A 261 6.33 14.11 5.25
N LEU A 262 5.99 12.89 4.87
CA LEU A 262 4.88 12.12 5.44
C LEU A 262 5.21 10.62 5.43
N VAL A 263 4.95 9.95 6.54
CA VAL A 263 5.02 8.49 6.70
C VAL A 263 3.79 8.07 7.46
N GLU A 264 2.82 7.48 6.77
CA GLU A 264 1.47 7.25 7.31
C GLU A 264 1.01 5.80 7.10
N LYS A 265 0.48 5.18 8.17
CA LYS A 265 -0.24 3.91 8.06
C LYS A 265 -1.70 4.20 7.69
N PRO A 266 -2.35 3.36 6.87
CA PRO A 266 -3.74 3.58 6.52
C PRO A 266 -4.65 3.37 7.72
N TYR A 267 -5.74 4.12 7.79
CA TYR A 267 -6.85 3.83 8.70
C TYR A 267 -7.53 2.50 8.32
N CYS A 268 -7.69 2.27 7.02
CA CYS A 268 -8.26 1.06 6.42
C CYS A 268 -7.58 0.81 5.07
N SER A 269 -7.34 -0.46 4.74
CA SER A 269 -6.83 -0.88 3.44
C SER A 269 -7.41 -2.22 3.00
N VAL A 270 -7.69 -2.39 1.71
CA VAL A 270 -8.23 -3.63 1.10
C VAL A 270 -7.39 -4.05 -0.11
N LEU A 271 -7.02 -5.33 -0.16
CA LEU A 271 -6.26 -5.94 -1.25
C LEU A 271 -7.19 -6.39 -2.37
N LEU A 272 -6.80 -6.18 -3.63
CA LEU A 272 -7.53 -6.69 -4.79
C LEU A 272 -7.45 -8.23 -4.86
N GLU A 273 -8.52 -8.83 -5.36
CA GLU A 273 -8.71 -10.29 -5.46
C GLU A 273 -7.54 -11.01 -6.14
N ASP A 274 -7.05 -10.44 -7.25
CA ASP A 274 -5.95 -10.99 -8.05
C ASP A 274 -4.66 -11.24 -7.24
N TYR A 275 -4.52 -10.59 -6.09
CA TYR A 275 -3.35 -10.68 -5.22
C TYR A 275 -3.60 -11.48 -3.92
N HIS A 276 -4.82 -11.97 -3.66
CA HIS A 276 -5.20 -12.60 -2.37
C HIS A 276 -4.37 -13.83 -1.97
N LEU A 277 -3.81 -14.54 -2.95
CA LEU A 277 -2.98 -15.74 -2.76
C LEU A 277 -1.49 -15.51 -3.03
N ILE A 278 -1.09 -14.25 -3.22
CA ILE A 278 0.30 -13.86 -3.54
C ILE A 278 0.83 -12.85 -2.51
N ASN A 279 -0.04 -11.92 -2.09
CA ASN A 279 0.25 -10.86 -1.16
C ASN A 279 -0.45 -11.11 0.17
N CYS A 280 0.16 -10.65 1.26
CA CYS A 280 -0.48 -10.70 2.56
C CYS A 280 -1.76 -9.85 2.58
N GLN A 281 -2.87 -10.43 3.02
CA GLN A 281 -4.17 -9.77 3.12
C GLN A 281 -4.22 -8.58 4.11
N HIS A 282 -3.21 -8.45 4.96
CA HIS A 282 -3.11 -7.39 5.97
C HIS A 282 -2.11 -6.29 5.57
N CYS A 283 -0.85 -6.66 5.32
CA CYS A 283 0.21 -5.68 5.05
C CYS A 283 0.60 -5.57 3.57
N PHE A 284 -0.04 -6.33 2.68
CA PHE A 284 0.17 -6.39 1.23
C PHE A 284 1.57 -6.83 0.80
N LYS A 285 2.46 -7.18 1.73
CA LYS A 285 3.77 -7.74 1.38
C LYS A 285 3.59 -9.08 0.66
N ARG A 286 4.22 -9.25 -0.51
CA ARG A 286 4.35 -10.56 -1.17
C ARG A 286 5.07 -11.53 -0.26
N THR A 287 4.58 -12.77 -0.19
CA THR A 287 5.19 -13.81 0.65
C THR A 287 5.41 -15.10 -0.14
N GLN A 288 6.57 -15.73 0.10
CA GLN A 288 6.88 -17.07 -0.40
C GLN A 288 6.54 -18.16 0.64
N GLY A 289 6.34 -17.76 1.90
CA GLY A 289 5.86 -18.60 3.00
C GLY A 289 4.49 -18.13 3.47
N PRO A 290 3.41 -18.45 2.73
CA PRO A 290 2.07 -18.03 3.11
C PRO A 290 1.61 -18.73 4.40
N TYR A 291 1.03 -17.94 5.29
CA TYR A 291 0.22 -18.36 6.43
C TYR A 291 -1.24 -18.25 6.02
N PRO A 292 -1.96 -19.34 5.73
CA PRO A 292 -3.35 -19.26 5.31
C PRO A 292 -4.28 -18.93 6.48
N CYS A 293 -5.48 -18.43 6.14
CA CYS A 293 -6.60 -18.36 7.07
C CYS A 293 -6.91 -19.75 7.65
N GLU A 294 -7.38 -19.78 8.90
CA GLU A 294 -7.76 -21.01 9.60
C GLU A 294 -9.09 -21.58 9.07
N ASN A 295 -9.96 -20.70 8.54
CA ASN A 295 -11.32 -21.05 8.12
C ASN A 295 -11.51 -21.11 6.60
N CYS A 296 -10.71 -20.41 5.80
CA CYS A 296 -10.85 -20.42 4.34
C CYS A 296 -9.51 -20.63 3.62
N SER A 297 -9.59 -20.98 2.35
CA SER A 297 -8.47 -21.08 1.41
C SER A 297 -8.40 -19.90 0.44
N GLN A 298 -9.07 -18.78 0.76
CA GLN A 298 -9.20 -17.62 -0.12
C GLN A 298 -8.10 -16.57 0.08
N VAL A 299 -7.51 -16.46 1.26
CA VAL A 299 -6.54 -15.41 1.60
C VAL A 299 -5.31 -15.97 2.32
N ILE A 300 -4.19 -15.29 2.18
CA ILE A 300 -2.93 -15.61 2.87
C ILE A 300 -2.38 -14.41 3.66
N PHE A 301 -1.48 -14.70 4.59
CA PHE A 301 -0.75 -13.73 5.39
C PHE A 301 0.76 -14.01 5.32
N CYS A 302 1.60 -12.99 5.53
CA CYS A 302 3.05 -13.18 5.54
C CYS A 302 3.60 -13.64 6.90
N SER A 303 2.79 -13.59 7.95
CA SER A 303 3.18 -13.96 9.31
C SER A 303 1.96 -14.27 10.16
N LEU A 304 2.17 -14.96 11.28
CA LEU A 304 1.13 -15.18 12.29
C LEU A 304 0.58 -13.85 12.84
N ASN A 305 1.46 -12.87 13.11
CA ASN A 305 1.05 -11.55 13.59
C ASN A 305 0.10 -10.84 12.60
N CYS A 306 0.38 -10.88 11.30
CA CYS A 306 -0.52 -10.31 10.29
C CYS A 306 -1.86 -11.04 10.22
N ARG A 307 -1.88 -12.37 10.41
CA ARG A 307 -3.11 -13.17 10.44
C ARG A 307 -3.96 -12.82 11.65
N GLU A 308 -3.35 -12.67 12.82
CA GLU A 308 -4.03 -12.31 14.08
C GLU A 308 -4.48 -10.84 14.10
N SER A 309 -3.72 -9.94 13.48
CA SER A 309 -4.07 -8.52 13.35
C SER A 309 -5.23 -8.27 12.38
N ALA A 310 -5.55 -9.23 11.50
CA ALA A 310 -6.65 -9.14 10.54
C ALA A 310 -8.02 -9.46 11.18
N ASN A 311 -8.34 -8.78 12.27
CA ASN A 311 -9.58 -8.98 13.05
C ASN A 311 -10.87 -8.76 12.24
N TYR A 312 -10.80 -7.94 11.17
CA TYR A 312 -11.88 -7.72 10.21
C TYR A 312 -12.23 -8.97 9.41
N HIS A 313 -11.25 -9.84 9.15
CA HIS A 313 -11.42 -10.96 8.25
C HIS A 313 -12.44 -11.96 8.77
N LYS A 314 -12.64 -12.08 10.09
CA LYS A 314 -13.67 -12.97 10.65
C LYS A 314 -15.10 -12.64 10.18
N TYR A 315 -15.37 -11.36 9.89
CA TYR A 315 -16.66 -10.90 9.35
C TYR A 315 -16.70 -10.96 7.82
N GLU A 316 -15.55 -10.91 7.16
CA GLU A 316 -15.47 -10.94 5.70
C GLU A 316 -15.34 -12.38 5.16
N CYS A 317 -14.78 -13.31 5.94
CA CYS A 317 -14.31 -14.62 5.50
C CYS A 317 -15.35 -15.44 4.74
N SER A 318 -16.59 -15.51 5.24
CA SER A 318 -17.64 -16.33 4.62
C SER A 318 -18.40 -15.64 3.49
N ILE A 319 -18.21 -14.33 3.31
CA ILE A 319 -18.90 -13.52 2.27
C ILE A 319 -17.95 -12.99 1.22
N LEU A 320 -16.64 -13.21 1.36
CA LEU A 320 -15.61 -12.62 0.50
C LEU A 320 -15.84 -12.95 -0.98
N GLN A 321 -16.07 -14.22 -1.31
CA GLN A 321 -16.39 -14.65 -2.68
C GLN A 321 -17.65 -13.98 -3.23
N THR A 322 -18.71 -13.83 -2.42
CA THR A 322 -19.93 -13.11 -2.81
C THR A 322 -19.61 -11.65 -3.13
N LEU A 323 -18.83 -10.98 -2.29
CA LEU A 323 -18.42 -9.60 -2.52
C LEU A 323 -17.64 -9.47 -3.86
N HIS A 324 -16.73 -10.38 -4.15
CA HIS A 324 -16.00 -10.38 -5.43
C HIS A 324 -16.91 -10.62 -6.64
N LYS A 325 -17.75 -11.66 -6.58
CA LYS A 325 -18.74 -11.97 -7.62
C LYS A 325 -19.73 -10.82 -7.85
N SER A 326 -20.05 -10.05 -6.81
CA SER A 326 -20.97 -8.92 -6.93
C SER A 326 -20.43 -7.78 -7.81
N GLY A 327 -19.11 -7.75 -8.07
CA GLY A 327 -18.45 -6.74 -8.89
C GLY A 327 -18.37 -5.35 -8.23
N VAL A 328 -18.46 -5.29 -6.89
CA VAL A 328 -18.33 -4.03 -6.16
C VAL A 328 -16.93 -3.44 -6.26
N SER A 329 -16.83 -2.12 -6.21
CA SER A 329 -15.54 -1.43 -6.28
C SER A 329 -14.71 -1.65 -5.00
N ILE A 330 -13.40 -1.39 -5.11
CA ILE A 330 -12.50 -1.41 -3.96
C ILE A 330 -12.94 -0.47 -2.82
N THR A 331 -13.55 0.68 -3.16
CA THR A 331 -14.07 1.65 -2.19
C THR A 331 -15.28 1.10 -1.42
N VAL A 332 -16.11 0.26 -2.03
CA VAL A 332 -17.21 -0.43 -1.34
C VAL A 332 -16.66 -1.46 -0.34
N LEU A 333 -15.64 -2.23 -0.74
CA LEU A 333 -14.97 -3.17 0.16
C LEU A 333 -14.30 -2.44 1.34
N MET A 334 -13.70 -1.27 1.08
CA MET A 334 -13.11 -0.43 2.12
C MET A 334 -14.18 0.12 3.08
N ALA A 335 -15.36 0.52 2.59
CA ALA A 335 -16.46 0.97 3.44
C ALA A 335 -16.93 -0.14 4.40
N LEU A 336 -17.04 -1.38 3.91
CA LEU A 336 -17.30 -2.54 4.77
C LEU A 336 -16.18 -2.73 5.80
N ARG A 337 -14.92 -2.71 5.36
CA ARG A 337 -13.76 -2.94 6.24
C ARG A 337 -13.59 -1.86 7.31
N MET A 338 -13.95 -0.61 7.01
CA MET A 338 -13.98 0.49 7.98
C MET A 338 -14.93 0.21 9.16
N ILE A 339 -15.97 -0.61 8.95
CA ILE A 339 -16.83 -1.12 10.01
C ILE A 339 -16.23 -2.38 10.64
N THR A 340 -15.91 -3.41 9.85
CA THR A 340 -15.54 -4.75 10.36
C THR A 340 -14.21 -4.79 11.12
N GLN A 341 -13.32 -3.80 10.94
CA GLN A 341 -12.07 -3.70 11.71
C GLN A 341 -12.29 -3.36 13.19
N ASN A 342 -13.50 -2.93 13.56
CA ASN A 342 -13.93 -2.73 14.94
C ASN A 342 -15.22 -3.50 15.23
N ASN A 343 -15.61 -3.61 16.51
CA ASN A 343 -16.89 -4.22 16.89
C ASN A 343 -17.99 -3.15 17.05
N LEU A 344 -19.24 -3.59 17.18
CA LEU A 344 -20.38 -2.68 17.36
C LEU A 344 -20.20 -1.72 18.55
N LYS A 345 -19.70 -2.23 19.69
CA LYS A 345 -19.49 -1.42 20.92
C LYS A 345 -18.56 -0.23 20.68
N TYR A 346 -17.53 -0.38 19.85
CA TYR A 346 -16.64 0.72 19.48
C TYR A 346 -17.41 1.90 18.86
N PHE A 347 -18.28 1.63 17.88
CA PHE A 347 -19.04 2.69 17.21
C PHE A 347 -20.13 3.28 18.10
N LEU A 348 -20.80 2.46 18.92
CA LEU A 348 -21.80 2.95 19.87
C LEU A 348 -21.19 3.92 20.89
N ASN A 349 -19.97 3.64 21.37
CA ASN A 349 -19.24 4.53 22.27
C ASN A 349 -18.82 5.85 21.61
N LEU A 350 -18.71 5.89 20.27
CA LEU A 350 -18.38 7.10 19.52
C LEU A 350 -19.61 7.91 19.12
N LYS A 351 -20.81 7.32 19.12
CA LYS A 351 -22.05 7.90 18.57
C LYS A 351 -22.30 9.34 19.00
N SER A 352 -22.07 9.68 20.28
CA SER A 352 -22.27 11.04 20.81
C SER A 352 -21.19 12.05 20.39
N LYS A 353 -20.04 11.60 19.89
CA LYS A 353 -18.92 12.42 19.43
C LYS A 353 -18.89 12.59 17.90
N LEU A 354 -19.76 11.90 17.17
CA LEU A 354 -19.85 11.98 15.72
C LEU A 354 -20.64 13.22 15.31
N VAL A 355 -19.94 14.35 15.27
CA VAL A 355 -20.43 15.64 14.81
C VAL A 355 -19.58 16.14 13.65
N ASP A 356 -20.22 16.87 12.73
CA ASP A 356 -19.56 17.51 11.59
C ASP A 356 -18.72 18.71 12.07
N GLU A 357 -17.55 18.43 12.63
CA GLU A 357 -16.61 19.41 13.13
C GLU A 357 -15.61 19.82 12.04
N LYS A 358 -15.54 21.12 11.77
CA LYS A 358 -14.58 21.69 10.81
C LYS A 358 -13.21 21.98 11.44
N ASN A 359 -13.19 22.23 12.75
CA ASN A 359 -11.99 22.57 13.51
C ASN A 359 -11.72 21.51 14.56
N PHE A 360 -10.45 21.14 14.70
CA PHE A 360 -10.04 20.03 15.54
C PHE A 360 -9.01 20.48 16.55
N ASP A 361 -9.30 20.21 17.82
CA ASP A 361 -8.32 20.29 18.89
C ASP A 361 -7.63 18.93 19.07
N GLY A 362 -6.33 18.97 19.38
CA GLY A 362 -5.52 17.79 19.69
C GLY A 362 -4.78 17.16 18.50
N VAL A 363 -4.22 15.97 18.75
CA VAL A 363 -3.36 15.27 17.79
C VAL A 363 -4.19 14.58 16.71
N TYR A 364 -3.88 14.86 15.45
CA TYR A 364 -4.43 14.24 14.26
C TYR A 364 -3.73 12.89 13.99
N LYS A 365 -4.32 11.82 14.51
CA LYS A 365 -3.80 10.45 14.37
C LYS A 365 -4.50 9.70 13.25
N SER A 366 -3.74 8.97 12.44
CA SER A 366 -4.27 8.17 11.34
C SER A 366 -5.21 7.04 11.80
N SER A 367 -5.09 6.60 13.06
CA SER A 367 -5.96 5.59 13.66
C SER A 367 -7.25 6.16 14.28
N ASP A 368 -7.40 7.48 14.36
CA ASP A 368 -8.56 8.11 14.99
C ASP A 368 -9.72 8.25 13.98
N TYR A 369 -10.80 7.52 14.24
CA TYR A 369 -11.99 7.50 13.39
C TYR A 369 -12.67 8.86 13.30
N LEU A 370 -12.56 9.75 14.30
CA LEU A 370 -13.16 11.09 14.22
C LEU A 370 -12.54 11.92 13.10
N ARG A 371 -11.25 11.69 12.80
CA ARG A 371 -10.54 12.34 11.70
C ARG A 371 -11.04 11.87 10.36
N VAL A 372 -11.28 10.56 10.26
CA VAL A 372 -11.87 9.93 9.08
C VAL A 372 -13.31 10.40 8.86
N TYR A 373 -14.13 10.43 9.92
CA TYR A 373 -15.52 10.82 9.87
C TYR A 373 -15.69 12.22 9.25
N ASN A 374 -14.75 13.13 9.52
CA ASN A 374 -14.78 14.53 9.07
C ASN A 374 -13.95 14.82 7.80
N LEU A 375 -13.61 13.79 7.03
CA LEU A 375 -13.06 13.98 5.69
C LEU A 375 -14.12 14.50 4.71
N VAL A 376 -13.67 15.17 3.64
CA VAL A 376 -14.57 15.81 2.68
C VAL A 376 -15.43 14.76 1.97
N ARG A 377 -16.73 15.05 1.86
CA ARG A 377 -17.71 14.17 1.20
C ARG A 377 -18.60 14.88 0.18
N HIS A 378 -18.39 16.19 0.00
CA HIS A 378 -19.16 17.08 -0.89
C HIS A 378 -20.68 16.85 -0.81
N GLU A 379 -21.21 16.73 0.41
CA GLU A 379 -22.63 16.44 0.64
C GLU A 379 -23.55 17.45 -0.06
N ASP A 380 -23.20 18.74 0.01
CA ASP A 380 -23.98 19.85 -0.55
C ASP A 380 -24.04 19.88 -2.09
N LEU A 381 -23.10 19.20 -2.77
CA LEU A 381 -23.00 19.16 -4.24
C LEU A 381 -23.55 17.85 -4.83
N ARG A 382 -23.94 16.90 -3.98
CA ARG A 382 -24.29 15.55 -4.40
C ARG A 382 -25.75 15.48 -4.85
N GLU A 383 -25.96 14.88 -6.02
CA GLU A 383 -27.30 14.65 -6.56
C GLU A 383 -28.07 13.61 -5.76
N THR A 384 -29.40 13.78 -5.69
CA THR A 384 -30.33 12.84 -5.04
C THR A 384 -30.14 11.40 -5.53
N LYS A 385 -29.89 11.22 -6.83
CA LYS A 385 -29.69 9.91 -7.44
C LYS A 385 -28.45 9.20 -6.90
N ASP A 386 -27.34 9.92 -6.73
CA ASP A 386 -26.11 9.34 -6.18
C ASP A 386 -26.29 8.97 -4.70
N PHE A 387 -27.00 9.78 -3.90
CA PHE A 387 -27.38 9.38 -2.54
C PHE A 387 -28.20 8.09 -2.52
N PHE A 388 -29.18 7.96 -3.41
CA PHE A 388 -30.03 6.77 -3.48
C PHE A 388 -29.19 5.52 -3.83
N GLU A 389 -28.35 5.59 -4.85
CA GLU A 389 -27.43 4.51 -5.27
C GLU A 389 -26.54 4.02 -4.12
N ARG A 390 -25.94 4.96 -3.39
CA ARG A 390 -25.09 4.64 -2.24
C ARG A 390 -25.89 4.10 -1.06
N THR A 391 -27.13 4.54 -0.89
CA THR A 391 -28.00 4.04 0.19
C THR A 391 -28.38 2.58 -0.06
N VAL A 392 -28.71 2.21 -1.30
CA VAL A 392 -28.94 0.81 -1.68
C VAL A 392 -27.68 -0.03 -1.45
N MET A 393 -26.50 0.47 -1.82
CA MET A 393 -25.23 -0.21 -1.56
C MET A 393 -24.96 -0.37 -0.05
N ALA A 394 -25.26 0.65 0.74
CA ALA A 394 -25.12 0.59 2.20
C ALA A 394 -26.07 -0.46 2.82
N LEU A 395 -27.30 -0.60 2.32
CA LEU A 395 -28.22 -1.67 2.73
C LEU A 395 -27.71 -3.06 2.34
N PHE A 396 -27.13 -3.22 1.16
CA PHE A 396 -26.47 -4.48 0.75
C PHE A 396 -25.33 -4.86 1.73
N LEU A 397 -24.45 -3.91 2.06
CA LEU A 397 -23.39 -4.13 3.03
C LEU A 397 -23.93 -4.38 4.45
N LEU A 398 -25.01 -3.71 4.84
CA LEU A 398 -25.67 -3.95 6.13
C LEU A 398 -26.26 -5.36 6.20
N LYS A 399 -26.87 -5.85 5.12
CA LYS A 399 -27.35 -7.24 4.99
C LYS A 399 -26.18 -8.23 5.11
N CYS A 400 -25.04 -7.96 4.48
CA CYS A 400 -23.81 -8.74 4.67
C CYS A 400 -23.41 -8.82 6.15
N LEU A 401 -23.39 -7.68 6.87
CA LEU A 401 -23.05 -7.62 8.30
C LEU A 401 -24.02 -8.42 9.18
N LYS A 402 -25.32 -8.38 8.89
CA LYS A 402 -26.33 -9.19 9.62
C LYS A 402 -26.08 -10.69 9.42
N LEU A 403 -25.83 -11.12 8.18
CA LEU A 403 -25.59 -12.54 7.86
C LEU A 403 -24.32 -13.13 8.49
N VAL A 404 -23.30 -12.30 8.73
CA VAL A 404 -22.06 -12.71 9.41
C VAL A 404 -22.09 -12.46 10.92
N ASN A 405 -23.28 -12.21 11.47
CA ASN A 405 -23.53 -12.02 12.89
C ASN A 405 -22.70 -10.90 13.53
N TYR A 406 -22.50 -9.78 12.82
CA TYR A 406 -21.78 -8.61 13.36
C TYR A 406 -22.49 -7.99 14.58
N PHE A 407 -23.82 -8.04 14.60
CA PHE A 407 -24.68 -7.45 15.63
C PHE A 407 -24.92 -8.36 16.86
N ASN A 408 -24.39 -9.60 16.88
CA ASN A 408 -24.56 -10.59 17.95
C ASN A 408 -26.04 -10.87 18.33
N LYS A 409 -26.97 -10.80 17.38
CA LYS A 409 -28.39 -11.13 17.59
C LYS A 409 -28.68 -12.50 16.97
N THR A 410 -29.27 -13.41 17.73
CA THR A 410 -29.59 -14.79 17.29
C THR A 410 -30.83 -14.84 16.41
N ASP A 411 -31.76 -13.90 16.57
CA ASP A 411 -32.99 -13.81 15.76
C ASP A 411 -32.70 -13.02 14.47
N ASN A 412 -32.00 -13.68 13.57
CA ASN A 412 -31.47 -13.11 12.34
C ASN A 412 -32.51 -13.11 11.21
N LEU A 413 -32.50 -12.03 10.42
CA LEU A 413 -33.20 -11.80 9.13
C LEU A 413 -34.54 -11.05 9.14
N LEU A 414 -35.01 -10.48 10.26
CA LEU A 414 -36.14 -9.54 10.21
C LEU A 414 -35.76 -8.33 9.31
N GLU A 415 -36.64 -8.00 8.35
CA GLU A 415 -36.45 -6.88 7.41
C GLU A 415 -36.45 -5.52 8.12
N THR A 416 -37.16 -5.41 9.25
CA THR A 416 -37.16 -4.21 10.08
C THR A 416 -35.81 -4.01 10.74
N LEU A 417 -35.18 -2.86 10.50
CA LEU A 417 -33.89 -2.51 11.08
C LEU A 417 -34.05 -1.99 12.52
N THR A 418 -33.14 -2.41 13.40
CA THR A 418 -33.00 -1.84 14.75
C THR A 418 -32.25 -0.51 14.74
N GLU A 419 -32.31 0.27 15.82
CA GLU A 419 -31.61 1.57 15.89
C GLU A 419 -30.09 1.46 15.66
N ASP A 420 -29.47 0.40 16.19
CA ASP A 420 -28.04 0.12 15.98
C ASP A 420 -27.73 -0.21 14.53
N GLU A 421 -28.62 -0.93 13.85
CA GLU A 421 -28.45 -1.30 12.44
C GLU A 421 -28.64 -0.07 11.53
N ILE A 422 -29.62 0.79 11.83
CA ILE A 422 -29.81 2.07 11.12
C ILE A 422 -28.58 2.94 11.30
N PHE A 423 -28.04 3.04 12.52
CA PHE A 423 -26.84 3.81 12.80
C PHE A 423 -25.62 3.29 12.04
N ILE A 424 -25.36 1.97 12.05
CA ILE A 424 -24.26 1.38 11.28
C ILE A 424 -24.47 1.55 9.78
N GLY A 425 -25.71 1.38 9.28
CA GLY A 425 -26.06 1.65 7.88
C GLY A 425 -25.76 3.09 7.48
N GLY A 426 -26.07 4.06 8.35
CA GLY A 426 -25.75 5.47 8.15
C GLY A 426 -24.24 5.72 8.09
N LEU A 427 -23.45 5.05 8.94
CA LEU A 427 -21.98 5.13 8.88
C LEU A 427 -21.44 4.54 7.56
N ILE A 428 -21.97 3.41 7.10
CA ILE A 428 -21.57 2.82 5.81
C ILE A 428 -21.88 3.78 4.66
N LEU A 429 -23.08 4.36 4.63
CA LEU A 429 -23.47 5.34 3.63
C LEU A 429 -22.51 6.55 3.66
N ARG A 430 -22.16 7.03 4.84
CA ARG A 430 -21.17 8.11 4.99
C ARG A 430 -19.80 7.70 4.45
N HIS A 431 -19.31 6.48 4.76
CA HIS A 431 -18.03 5.97 4.26
C HIS A 431 -17.98 5.90 2.74
N LEU A 432 -19.06 5.44 2.11
CA LEU A 432 -19.18 5.42 0.65
C LEU A 432 -19.02 6.83 0.05
N GLN A 433 -19.54 7.88 0.71
CA GLN A 433 -19.37 9.26 0.26
C GLN A 433 -17.93 9.76 0.45
N ILE A 434 -17.30 9.43 1.58
CA ILE A 434 -15.92 9.84 1.91
C ILE A 434 -14.90 9.19 0.96
N LEU A 435 -15.02 7.88 0.73
CA LEU A 435 -14.02 7.11 -0.01
C LEU A 435 -13.92 7.50 -1.49
N GLN A 436 -14.94 8.14 -2.06
CA GLN A 436 -14.88 8.66 -3.43
C GLN A 436 -13.73 9.68 -3.61
N PHE A 437 -13.47 10.51 -2.59
CA PHE A 437 -12.57 11.65 -2.70
C PHE A 437 -11.26 11.48 -1.95
N ASN A 438 -11.22 10.57 -0.97
CA ASN A 438 -10.10 10.48 -0.01
C ASN A 438 -9.34 9.14 -0.07
N ALA A 439 -9.79 8.18 -0.88
CA ALA A 439 -9.11 6.89 -1.02
C ALA A 439 -7.89 7.00 -1.95
N HIS A 440 -6.85 6.22 -1.65
CA HIS A 440 -5.58 6.20 -2.36
C HIS A 440 -5.33 4.81 -2.92
N GLU A 441 -4.77 4.77 -4.14
CA GLU A 441 -4.28 3.55 -4.75
C GLU A 441 -2.92 3.17 -4.13
N ILE A 442 -2.85 1.97 -3.56
CA ILE A 442 -1.62 1.32 -3.11
C ILE A 442 -1.08 0.51 -4.28
N SER A 443 0.19 0.74 -4.62
CA SER A 443 0.82 0.13 -5.77
C SER A 443 2.11 -0.64 -5.47
N GLU A 444 2.45 -1.53 -6.39
CA GLU A 444 3.75 -2.18 -6.49
C GLU A 444 4.40 -1.80 -7.83
N LEU A 445 5.71 -1.55 -7.83
CA LEU A 445 6.46 -1.35 -9.06
C LEU A 445 6.87 -2.71 -9.65
N GLU A 446 6.28 -3.08 -10.79
CA GLU A 446 6.71 -4.23 -11.58
C GLU A 446 7.88 -3.85 -12.49
N MET A 447 8.94 -4.66 -12.45
CA MET A 447 10.13 -4.52 -13.28
C MET A 447 10.41 -5.81 -14.03
N GLU A 448 10.86 -5.74 -15.29
CA GLU A 448 11.21 -6.94 -16.06
C GLU A 448 12.50 -7.60 -15.58
N ASN A 449 13.49 -6.77 -15.25
CA ASN A 449 14.75 -7.18 -14.66
C ASN A 449 15.08 -6.22 -13.50
N LYS A 450 15.92 -6.66 -12.56
CA LYS A 450 16.35 -5.87 -11.38
C LYS A 450 16.98 -4.50 -11.70
N ASN A 451 17.31 -4.27 -12.96
CA ASN A 451 18.22 -3.24 -13.42
C ASN A 451 17.59 -2.26 -14.43
N ILE A 452 16.32 -2.43 -14.83
CA ILE A 452 15.71 -1.62 -15.90
C ILE A 452 14.44 -0.95 -15.37
N LEU A 453 14.50 0.37 -15.21
CA LEU A 453 13.39 1.22 -14.79
C LEU A 453 12.53 1.73 -15.96
N ASP A 454 13.03 1.65 -17.20
CA ASP A 454 12.36 2.28 -18.34
C ASP A 454 11.05 1.61 -18.73
N ASP A 455 10.97 0.29 -18.60
CA ASP A 455 9.75 -0.50 -18.85
C ASP A 455 8.98 -0.85 -17.56
N SER A 456 9.32 -0.20 -16.45
CA SER A 456 8.66 -0.46 -15.17
C SER A 456 7.20 0.02 -15.17
N LYS A 457 6.32 -0.77 -14.54
CA LYS A 457 4.88 -0.49 -14.48
C LYS A 457 4.41 -0.43 -13.03
N SER A 458 3.65 0.61 -12.70
CA SER A 458 2.99 0.69 -11.39
C SER A 458 1.72 -0.15 -11.42
N LEU A 459 1.71 -1.27 -10.71
CA LEU A 459 0.56 -2.15 -10.56
C LEU A 459 -0.30 -1.69 -9.39
N PHE A 460 -1.58 -1.46 -9.62
CA PHE A 460 -2.56 -1.22 -8.55
C PHE A 460 -2.86 -2.55 -7.84
N VAL A 461 -2.54 -2.65 -6.55
CA VAL A 461 -2.70 -3.89 -5.77
C VAL A 461 -3.78 -3.81 -4.70
N GLY A 462 -4.18 -2.60 -4.28
CA GLY A 462 -5.24 -2.42 -3.31
C GLY A 462 -5.49 -0.95 -2.95
N GLY A 463 -6.61 -0.67 -2.28
CA GLY A 463 -6.97 0.68 -1.85
C GLY A 463 -6.64 0.92 -0.38
N GLY A 464 -6.33 2.17 -0.03
CA GLY A 464 -6.06 2.60 1.35
C GLY A 464 -6.64 3.99 1.66
N LEU A 465 -7.02 4.24 2.91
CA LEU A 465 -7.43 5.57 3.38
C LEU A 465 -6.37 6.11 4.34
N TYR A 466 -5.78 7.24 4.00
CA TYR A 466 -4.68 7.89 4.74
C TYR A 466 -5.16 9.28 5.18
N PRO A 467 -5.71 9.43 6.41
CA PRO A 467 -6.42 10.65 6.79
C PRO A 467 -5.57 11.93 6.69
N THR A 468 -4.28 11.84 6.99
CA THR A 468 -3.38 13.01 6.91
C THR A 468 -3.03 13.34 5.46
N LEU A 469 -2.68 12.32 4.65
CA LEU A 469 -2.40 12.50 3.22
C LEU A 469 -3.62 13.02 2.45
N ALA A 470 -4.84 12.62 2.83
CA ALA A 470 -6.08 13.11 2.22
C ALA A 470 -6.29 14.64 2.35
N LEU A 471 -5.50 15.33 3.18
CA LEU A 471 -5.51 16.78 3.30
C LEU A 471 -4.56 17.49 2.30
N PHE A 472 -3.84 16.74 1.47
CA PHE A 472 -2.92 17.29 0.46
C PHE A 472 -3.67 17.52 -0.86
N ASN A 473 -3.91 18.78 -1.20
CA ASN A 473 -4.63 19.12 -2.44
C ASN A 473 -3.83 18.84 -3.71
N HIS A 474 -4.53 18.81 -4.84
CA HIS A 474 -3.97 18.48 -6.14
C HIS A 474 -3.14 19.59 -6.81
N SER A 475 -2.09 19.20 -7.55
CA SER A 475 -1.46 19.98 -8.62
C SER A 475 -1.13 19.09 -9.83
N CYS A 476 -1.28 19.63 -11.05
CA CYS A 476 -0.85 18.93 -12.28
C CYS A 476 0.68 18.85 -12.44
N ASP A 477 1.42 19.63 -11.64
CA ASP A 477 2.87 19.52 -11.43
C ASP A 477 3.10 19.35 -9.92
N PRO A 478 2.95 18.14 -9.38
CA PRO A 478 3.02 17.90 -7.94
C PRO A 478 4.43 18.20 -7.40
N GLY A 479 4.50 18.60 -6.13
CA GLY A 479 5.77 18.83 -5.45
C GLY A 479 6.37 17.57 -4.84
N ILE A 480 5.60 16.49 -4.80
CA ILE A 480 5.86 15.32 -3.98
C ILE A 480 5.64 14.04 -4.79
N VAL A 481 6.30 12.96 -4.38
CA VAL A 481 6.08 11.60 -4.88
C VAL A 481 5.72 10.73 -3.69
N ARG A 482 4.69 9.88 -3.89
CA ARG A 482 4.29 8.85 -2.93
C ARG A 482 4.67 7.47 -3.43
N TYR A 483 5.07 6.60 -2.52
CA TYR A 483 5.28 5.17 -2.74
C TYR A 483 4.97 4.42 -1.45
N PHE A 484 4.96 3.09 -1.49
CA PHE A 484 4.46 2.27 -0.39
C PHE A 484 5.48 1.25 0.11
N ILE A 485 5.45 0.96 1.41
CA ILE A 485 6.14 -0.17 2.03
C ILE A 485 5.08 -1.00 2.74
N GLY A 486 4.76 -2.17 2.18
CA GLY A 486 3.52 -2.85 2.48
C GLY A 486 2.33 -1.92 2.20
N THR A 487 1.55 -1.61 3.23
CA THR A 487 0.46 -0.63 3.16
C THR A 487 0.83 0.76 3.69
N GLN A 488 2.03 0.97 4.24
CA GLN A 488 2.44 2.28 4.73
C GLN A 488 2.81 3.20 3.55
N VAL A 489 2.24 4.41 3.50
CA VAL A 489 2.61 5.41 2.48
C VAL A 489 3.82 6.21 2.95
N ILE A 490 4.77 6.40 2.05
CA ILE A 490 5.94 7.26 2.19
C ILE A 490 5.81 8.38 1.16
N VAL A 491 5.91 9.63 1.60
CA VAL A 491 5.83 10.81 0.73
C VAL A 491 7.11 11.61 0.86
N ARG A 492 7.75 11.85 -0.29
CA ARG A 492 9.01 12.62 -0.38
C ARG A 492 8.85 13.79 -1.34
N ALA A 493 9.54 14.89 -1.05
CA ALA A 493 9.60 16.02 -1.95
C ALA A 493 10.37 15.64 -3.23
N ALA A 494 9.79 15.92 -4.39
CA ALA A 494 10.38 15.65 -5.70
C ALA A 494 10.92 16.92 -6.38
N LYS A 495 10.69 18.09 -5.79
CA LYS A 495 11.26 19.39 -6.18
C LYS A 495 11.32 20.33 -4.97
N PRO A 496 12.05 21.47 -5.05
CA PRO A 496 12.07 22.44 -3.95
C PRO A 496 10.67 23.02 -3.73
N ILE A 497 10.26 23.13 -2.46
CA ILE A 497 8.99 23.76 -2.04
C ILE A 497 9.34 24.85 -1.04
N LYS A 498 8.97 26.10 -1.33
CA LYS A 498 9.31 27.23 -0.46
C LYS A 498 8.36 27.31 0.73
N LYS A 499 8.84 27.91 1.81
CA LYS A 499 8.00 28.33 2.95
C LYS A 499 6.75 29.07 2.46
N GLY A 500 5.60 28.63 2.94
CA GLY A 500 4.29 29.20 2.63
C GLY A 500 3.62 28.64 1.38
N GLU A 501 4.35 27.93 0.51
CA GLU A 501 3.77 27.28 -0.67
C GLU A 501 2.88 26.09 -0.28
N ILE A 502 2.00 25.72 -1.20
CA ILE A 502 1.17 24.52 -1.09
C ILE A 502 2.05 23.28 -1.31
N VAL A 503 1.86 22.26 -0.48
CA VAL A 503 2.48 20.95 -0.66
C VAL A 503 1.46 20.07 -1.35
N ALA A 504 1.49 20.08 -2.68
CA ALA A 504 0.44 19.47 -3.49
C ALA A 504 0.77 18.04 -3.94
N GLU A 505 -0.22 17.15 -3.84
CA GLU A 505 -0.22 15.78 -4.36
C GLU A 505 -0.75 15.72 -5.80
N ASN A 506 -0.73 14.54 -6.39
CA ASN A 506 -1.25 14.23 -7.70
C ASN A 506 -2.46 13.29 -7.60
N TYR A 507 -3.59 13.69 -8.19
CA TYR A 507 -4.85 12.94 -8.18
C TYR A 507 -5.06 12.13 -9.47
N GLY A 508 -4.00 11.96 -10.26
CA GLY A 508 -3.95 11.26 -11.54
C GLY A 508 -3.38 12.14 -12.65
N PRO A 509 -4.04 13.25 -13.02
CA PRO A 509 -3.64 14.01 -14.20
C PRO A 509 -2.37 14.87 -14.04
N ILE A 510 -1.40 14.68 -14.94
CA ILE A 510 -0.18 15.52 -15.05
C ILE A 510 -0.10 16.27 -16.36
N TYR A 511 0.46 17.48 -16.31
CA TYR A 511 0.55 18.34 -17.50
C TYR A 511 1.42 17.76 -18.60
N SER A 512 2.44 17.00 -18.24
CA SER A 512 3.39 16.42 -19.19
C SER A 512 2.79 15.31 -20.05
N GLN A 513 1.63 14.74 -19.68
CA GLN A 513 0.99 13.63 -20.40
C GLN A 513 -0.40 13.96 -20.95
N MET A 514 -1.10 14.94 -20.39
CA MET A 514 -2.49 15.25 -20.76
C MET A 514 -2.68 16.75 -20.90
N LYS A 515 -3.48 17.19 -21.87
CA LYS A 515 -3.79 18.61 -22.13
C LYS A 515 -4.70 19.20 -21.05
N LYS A 516 -4.67 20.53 -20.88
CA LYS A 516 -5.40 21.23 -19.81
C LYS A 516 -6.88 20.85 -19.72
N LEU A 517 -7.60 20.87 -20.84
CA LEU A 517 -9.03 20.61 -20.86
C LEU A 517 -9.33 19.19 -20.37
N GLU A 518 -8.62 18.19 -20.89
CA GLU A 518 -8.75 16.79 -20.46
C GLU A 518 -8.43 16.60 -18.97
N ARG A 519 -7.38 17.28 -18.47
CA ARG A 519 -7.03 17.24 -17.03
C ARG A 519 -8.16 17.81 -16.19
N GLN A 520 -8.69 18.98 -16.56
CA GLN A 520 -9.77 19.64 -15.82
C GLN A 520 -11.08 18.84 -15.89
N GLU A 521 -11.42 18.23 -17.03
CA GLU A 521 -12.59 17.37 -17.18
C GLU A 521 -12.51 16.14 -16.27
N LYS A 522 -11.35 15.44 -16.24
CA LYS A 522 -11.13 14.28 -15.35
C LYS A 522 -11.23 14.66 -13.87
N LEU A 523 -10.63 15.78 -13.47
CA LEU A 523 -10.70 16.25 -12.08
C LEU A 523 -12.11 16.70 -11.71
N LYS A 524 -12.82 17.36 -12.63
CA LYS A 524 -14.20 17.82 -12.41
C LYS A 524 -15.16 16.64 -12.29
N SER A 525 -14.99 15.57 -13.07
CA SER A 525 -15.87 14.41 -12.99
C SER A 525 -15.63 13.56 -11.73
N GLN A 526 -14.37 13.39 -11.32
CA GLN A 526 -14.02 12.52 -10.19
C GLN A 526 -14.04 13.23 -8.83
N TYR A 527 -13.53 14.47 -8.78
CA TYR A 527 -13.27 15.23 -7.54
C TYR A 527 -14.05 16.54 -7.44
N TRP A 528 -14.87 16.87 -8.45
CA TRP A 528 -15.81 18.00 -8.43
C TRP A 528 -15.17 19.39 -8.22
N PHE A 529 -13.94 19.57 -8.70
CA PHE A 529 -13.28 20.87 -8.72
C PHE A 529 -12.61 21.14 -10.07
N THR A 530 -12.30 22.42 -10.33
CA THR A 530 -11.54 22.85 -11.50
C THR A 530 -10.13 23.25 -11.06
N CYS A 531 -9.10 22.59 -11.62
CA CYS A 531 -7.72 22.85 -11.21
C CYS A 531 -7.19 24.19 -11.73
N THR A 532 -6.60 24.97 -10.83
CA THR A 532 -6.00 26.30 -11.06
C THR A 532 -4.49 26.33 -10.73
N CYS A 533 -3.81 25.18 -10.75
CA CYS A 533 -2.36 25.14 -10.58
C CYS A 533 -1.61 25.87 -11.71
N THR A 534 -0.33 26.20 -11.49
CA THR A 534 0.52 26.92 -12.46
C THR A 534 0.46 26.31 -13.88
N PRO A 535 0.60 24.98 -14.10
CA PRO A 535 0.41 24.39 -15.43
C PRO A 535 -0.94 24.66 -16.09
N CYS A 536 -2.02 24.81 -15.32
CA CYS A 536 -3.36 25.11 -15.84
C CYS A 536 -3.56 26.61 -16.11
N LEU A 537 -3.00 27.49 -15.28
CA LEU A 537 -3.08 28.94 -15.46
C LEU A 537 -2.20 29.42 -16.62
N GLU A 538 -0.97 28.92 -16.70
CA GLU A 538 0.02 29.31 -17.71
C GLU A 538 -0.03 28.45 -18.98
N LEU A 539 -1.01 27.55 -19.13
CA LEU A 539 -1.19 26.70 -20.30
C LEU A 539 0.07 25.90 -20.67
N TRP A 540 0.73 25.28 -19.69
CA TRP A 540 1.95 24.51 -19.95
C TRP A 540 1.70 23.37 -20.96
N PRO A 541 2.59 23.19 -21.95
CA PRO A 541 2.44 22.16 -22.98
C PRO A 541 2.68 20.75 -22.43
N THR A 542 2.24 19.72 -23.15
CA THR A 542 2.63 18.34 -22.86
C THR A 542 4.11 18.13 -23.16
N PHE A 543 4.68 17.00 -22.72
CA PHE A 543 6.10 16.72 -22.91
C PHE A 543 6.54 16.75 -24.39
N ASP A 544 5.69 16.24 -25.28
CA ASP A 544 5.95 16.19 -26.73
C ASP A 544 5.77 17.55 -27.41
N GLU A 545 5.03 18.47 -26.78
CA GLU A 545 4.76 19.82 -27.27
C GLU A 545 5.71 20.88 -26.67
N LEU A 546 6.70 20.47 -25.86
CA LEU A 546 7.66 21.39 -25.26
C LEU A 546 8.54 22.04 -26.33
N ASP A 547 8.65 23.37 -26.26
CA ASP A 547 9.58 24.12 -27.11
C ASP A 547 11.03 23.78 -26.75
N THR A 548 11.78 23.31 -27.73
CA THR A 548 13.21 22.99 -27.65
C THR A 548 14.10 24.08 -28.22
N LYS A 549 13.50 25.14 -28.80
CA LYS A 549 14.22 26.26 -29.42
C LYS A 549 14.49 27.41 -28.45
N THR A 550 13.90 27.37 -27.25
CA THR A 550 14.11 28.37 -26.21
C THR A 550 14.44 27.73 -24.86
N ILE A 551 15.23 28.45 -24.06
CA ILE A 551 15.57 28.11 -22.69
C ILE A 551 14.98 29.19 -21.78
N ARG A 552 14.39 28.74 -20.66
CA ARG A 552 13.72 29.59 -19.68
C ARG A 552 14.63 29.82 -18.48
N PHE A 553 15.37 30.93 -18.46
CA PHE A 553 16.26 31.28 -17.34
C PHE A 553 15.50 32.03 -16.25
N ARG A 554 15.83 31.74 -14.98
CA ARG A 554 15.46 32.62 -13.87
C ARG A 554 16.35 33.85 -13.90
N CYS A 555 15.76 35.02 -13.66
CA CYS A 555 16.53 36.24 -13.51
C CYS A 555 17.55 36.13 -12.37
N SER A 556 18.73 36.73 -12.49
CA SER A 556 19.71 36.80 -11.38
C SER A 556 19.23 37.61 -10.17
N GLY A 557 18.15 38.39 -10.32
CA GLY A 557 17.39 38.99 -9.21
C GLY A 557 16.41 38.02 -8.53
N TYR A 558 16.39 36.75 -8.92
CA TYR A 558 15.68 35.65 -8.25
C TYR A 558 16.55 35.16 -7.08
N GLY A 559 16.10 35.41 -5.85
CA GLY A 559 16.98 35.57 -4.67
C GLY A 559 17.80 34.36 -4.21
N THR A 560 18.97 34.67 -3.62
CA THR A 560 19.78 33.80 -2.74
C THR A 560 20.27 34.50 -1.46
N ASP A 561 19.98 35.80 -1.24
CA ASP A 561 20.27 36.56 0.00
C ASP A 561 19.16 37.59 0.27
N GLU A 562 18.93 37.93 1.54
CA GLU A 562 17.86 38.81 2.07
C GLU A 562 17.79 40.21 1.42
N LYS A 563 18.82 40.63 0.66
CA LYS A 563 18.88 41.93 -0.04
C LYS A 563 18.39 41.90 -1.50
N ARG A 564 18.14 40.72 -2.08
CA ARG A 564 17.79 40.55 -3.53
C ARG A 564 16.46 39.81 -3.72
N GLU A 565 15.55 39.92 -2.78
CA GLU A 565 14.23 39.31 -2.92
C GLU A 565 13.42 40.09 -3.96
N ASN A 566 12.94 39.41 -5.00
CA ASN A 566 11.57 39.53 -5.55
C ASN A 566 11.44 39.46 -7.07
N CYS A 567 12.52 39.40 -7.86
CA CYS A 567 12.33 39.29 -9.32
C CYS A 567 11.93 37.87 -9.71
N LYS A 568 10.62 37.66 -9.94
CA LYS A 568 10.04 36.40 -10.42
C LYS A 568 10.07 36.26 -11.94
N ASN A 569 10.72 37.20 -12.65
CA ASN A 569 10.75 37.20 -14.11
C ASN A 569 11.49 35.98 -14.66
N ILE A 570 10.93 35.41 -15.72
CA ILE A 570 11.52 34.32 -16.48
C ILE A 570 12.00 34.91 -17.81
N LEU A 571 13.27 34.71 -18.11
CA LEU A 571 13.93 35.21 -19.30
C LEU A 571 13.91 34.09 -20.35
N ILE A 572 13.20 34.31 -21.46
CA ILE A 572 13.10 33.36 -22.56
C ILE A 572 14.21 33.66 -23.55
N VAL A 573 15.09 32.69 -23.77
CA VAL A 573 16.34 32.86 -24.51
C VAL A 573 16.41 31.82 -25.63
N PRO A 574 16.56 32.20 -26.91
CA PRO A 574 16.77 31.25 -28.00
C PRO A 574 18.05 30.43 -27.82
N VAL A 575 18.05 29.13 -28.16
CA VAL A 575 19.25 28.28 -27.99
C VAL A 575 20.42 28.74 -28.89
N ASN A 576 20.13 29.45 -29.98
CA ASN A 576 21.10 29.98 -30.94
C ASN A 576 21.51 31.43 -30.66
N THR A 577 21.30 31.94 -29.45
CA THR A 577 21.77 33.29 -29.08
C THR A 577 23.29 33.33 -28.95
N ASP A 578 23.91 34.42 -29.40
CA ASP A 578 25.31 34.74 -29.14
C ASP A 578 25.47 35.67 -27.91
N ASP A 579 24.35 36.04 -27.27
CA ASP A 579 24.37 36.90 -26.09
C ASP A 579 24.85 36.14 -24.85
N PHE A 580 25.79 36.72 -24.11
CA PHE A 580 26.28 36.16 -22.85
C PHE A 580 25.52 36.69 -21.63
N MET A 581 24.87 37.85 -21.78
CA MET A 581 24.20 38.59 -20.73
C MET A 581 22.87 39.10 -21.23
N ILE A 582 21.80 38.84 -20.49
CA ILE A 582 20.47 39.39 -20.80
C ILE A 582 20.00 40.30 -19.66
N LYS A 583 19.55 41.50 -20.01
CA LYS A 583 18.99 42.45 -19.04
C LYS A 583 17.54 42.11 -18.73
N CYS A 584 17.20 41.96 -17.46
CA CYS A 584 15.84 41.70 -17.03
C CYS A 584 14.97 42.96 -17.15
N SER A 585 13.84 42.87 -17.85
CA SER A 585 12.89 43.97 -18.01
C SER A 585 12.21 44.41 -16.71
N GLN A 586 12.13 43.54 -15.70
CA GLN A 586 11.44 43.85 -14.44
C GLN A 586 12.36 44.47 -13.39
N CYS A 587 13.56 43.96 -13.19
CA CYS A 587 14.47 44.43 -12.14
C CYS A 587 15.76 45.07 -12.65
N ASN A 588 15.92 45.18 -13.98
CA ASN A 588 17.10 45.74 -14.65
C ASN A 588 18.44 45.03 -14.37
N GLN A 589 18.44 43.92 -13.63
CA GLN A 589 19.62 43.10 -13.39
C GLN A 589 20.01 42.32 -14.65
N HIS A 590 21.32 42.14 -14.86
CA HIS A 590 21.82 41.33 -15.96
C HIS A 590 22.03 39.89 -15.51
N THR A 591 21.55 38.94 -16.32
CA THR A 591 21.65 37.50 -16.05
C THR A 591 22.69 36.89 -16.97
N ASN A 592 23.67 36.21 -16.38
CA ASN A 592 24.74 35.51 -17.10
C ASN A 592 24.22 34.17 -17.64
N LEU A 593 24.12 34.07 -18.97
CA LEU A 593 23.62 32.89 -19.66
C LEU A 593 24.62 31.74 -19.66
N PHE A 594 25.93 32.05 -19.73
CA PHE A 594 27.01 31.06 -19.69
C PHE A 594 26.96 30.20 -18.42
N LYS A 595 26.59 30.78 -17.28
CA LYS A 595 26.43 30.04 -16.02
C LYS A 595 25.39 28.92 -16.15
N GLY A 596 24.27 29.16 -16.81
CA GLY A 596 23.23 28.13 -16.98
C GLY A 596 23.52 27.16 -18.11
N LEU A 597 24.16 27.60 -19.20
CA LEU A 597 24.63 26.69 -20.24
C LEU A 597 25.67 25.70 -19.70
N LYS A 598 26.62 26.18 -18.89
CA LYS A 598 27.58 25.33 -18.19
C LYS A 598 26.88 24.37 -17.23
N ALA A 599 25.89 24.83 -16.46
CA ALA A 599 25.13 23.96 -15.58
C ALA A 599 24.39 22.85 -16.35
N LEU A 600 23.78 23.15 -17.50
CA LEU A 600 23.17 22.14 -18.37
C LEU A 600 24.20 21.08 -18.79
N GLN A 601 25.38 21.50 -19.26
CA GLN A 601 26.46 20.60 -19.66
C GLN A 601 26.95 19.73 -18.48
N ASP A 602 27.20 20.33 -17.32
CA ASP A 602 27.67 19.63 -16.13
C ASP A 602 26.61 18.60 -15.66
N THR A 603 25.33 18.97 -15.72
CA THR A 603 24.24 18.07 -15.33
C THR A 603 24.03 16.90 -16.30
N ASP A 604 24.33 17.03 -17.59
CA ASP A 604 24.26 15.92 -18.55
C ASP A 604 25.24 14.80 -18.19
N ILE A 605 26.45 15.16 -17.73
CA ILE A 605 27.47 14.21 -17.26
C ILE A 605 26.95 13.45 -16.03
N LEU A 606 26.41 14.18 -15.05
CA LEU A 606 25.82 13.60 -13.85
C LEU A 606 24.62 12.70 -14.18
N TYR A 607 23.78 13.10 -15.14
CA TYR A 607 22.61 12.33 -15.54
C TYR A 607 23.02 10.95 -16.08
N LYS A 608 24.06 10.90 -16.93
CA LYS A 608 24.65 9.65 -17.43
C LYS A 608 25.22 8.78 -16.30
N GLN A 609 25.81 9.38 -15.27
CA GLN A 609 26.28 8.65 -14.09
C GLN A 609 25.11 8.06 -13.28
N ALA A 610 24.04 8.84 -13.07
CA ALA A 610 22.85 8.37 -12.37
C ALA A 610 22.16 7.20 -13.08
N ILE A 611 22.09 7.23 -14.42
CA ILE A 611 21.60 6.10 -15.23
C ILE A 611 22.41 4.83 -14.92
N LYS A 612 23.75 4.91 -14.86
CA LYS A 612 24.60 3.75 -14.57
C LYS A 612 24.31 3.15 -13.19
N TYR A 613 24.12 3.99 -12.16
CA TYR A 613 23.70 3.50 -10.84
C TYR A 613 22.34 2.81 -10.89
N ALA A 614 21.34 3.41 -11.54
CA ALA A 614 20.02 2.80 -11.69
C ALA A 614 20.08 1.46 -12.45
N GLN A 615 20.93 1.34 -13.47
CA GLN A 615 21.18 0.11 -14.23
C GLN A 615 21.86 -1.01 -13.42
N THR A 616 22.42 -0.69 -12.25
CA THR A 616 22.98 -1.68 -11.32
C THR A 616 22.04 -1.99 -10.15
N GLY A 617 20.82 -1.45 -10.16
CA GLY A 617 19.84 -1.58 -9.08
C GLY A 617 20.14 -0.69 -7.86
N ASN A 618 21.16 0.18 -7.93
CA ASN A 618 21.48 1.12 -6.87
C ASN A 618 20.65 2.41 -7.00
N PHE A 619 19.35 2.28 -6.72
CA PHE A 619 18.38 3.37 -6.91
C PHE A 619 18.58 4.53 -5.94
N GLN A 620 19.13 4.30 -4.74
CA GLN A 620 19.38 5.37 -3.78
C GLN A 620 20.50 6.29 -4.26
N ASN A 621 21.64 5.75 -4.71
CA ASN A 621 22.72 6.57 -5.26
C ASN A 621 22.29 7.29 -6.54
N ALA A 622 21.51 6.62 -7.41
CA ALA A 622 20.94 7.26 -8.59
C ALA A 622 20.02 8.44 -8.20
N LEU A 623 19.14 8.23 -7.23
CA LEU A 623 18.24 9.25 -6.70
C LEU A 623 19.02 10.48 -6.19
N ASP A 624 20.06 10.27 -5.38
CA ASP A 624 20.85 11.36 -4.80
C ASP A 624 21.49 12.24 -5.89
N ILE A 625 22.02 11.63 -6.96
CA ILE A 625 22.56 12.37 -8.10
C ILE A 625 21.45 13.13 -8.84
N TYR A 626 20.30 12.50 -9.11
CA TYR A 626 19.19 13.19 -9.77
C TYR A 626 18.65 14.37 -8.95
N LEU A 627 18.62 14.27 -7.62
CA LEU A 627 18.20 15.37 -6.74
C LEU A 627 19.16 16.56 -6.83
N GLU A 628 20.47 16.32 -6.88
CA GLU A 628 21.47 17.38 -7.07
C GLU A 628 21.40 18.02 -8.46
N ILE A 629 21.15 17.23 -9.50
CA ILE A 629 20.86 17.75 -10.86
C ILE A 629 19.65 18.68 -10.81
N LEU A 630 18.53 18.20 -10.25
CA LEU A 630 17.29 18.97 -10.20
C LEU A 630 17.47 20.27 -9.41
N LYS A 631 18.19 20.24 -8.29
CA LYS A 631 18.52 21.42 -7.49
C LYS A 631 19.32 22.45 -8.28
N THR A 632 20.35 22.00 -9.00
CA THR A 632 21.19 22.84 -9.86
C THR A 632 20.35 23.49 -10.97
N LEU A 633 19.55 22.68 -11.67
CA LEU A 633 18.66 23.12 -12.73
C LEU A 633 17.59 24.09 -12.21
N HIS A 634 16.95 23.80 -11.07
CA HIS A 634 15.88 24.64 -10.51
C HIS A 634 16.37 26.03 -10.07
N GLY A 635 17.63 26.13 -9.63
CA GLY A 635 18.23 27.40 -9.21
C GLY A 635 18.49 28.36 -10.37
N ILE A 636 18.67 27.84 -11.60
CA ILE A 636 19.07 28.63 -12.76
C ILE A 636 17.95 28.74 -13.80
N LEU A 637 17.18 27.68 -14.00
CA LEU A 637 16.15 27.55 -15.01
C LEU A 637 14.76 27.50 -14.38
N ALA A 638 13.75 27.83 -15.17
CA ALA A 638 12.36 27.82 -14.77
C ALA A 638 11.55 26.81 -15.60
N PRO A 639 10.76 25.91 -14.97
CA PRO A 639 9.87 25.03 -15.70
C PRO A 639 8.80 25.78 -16.51
N PRO A 640 8.20 25.14 -17.53
CA PRO A 640 8.49 23.77 -17.97
C PRO A 640 9.65 23.74 -18.98
N PHE A 641 10.56 22.76 -18.85
CA PHE A 641 11.58 22.45 -19.84
C PHE A 641 11.97 20.97 -19.77
N ARG A 642 12.47 20.43 -20.89
CA ARG A 642 12.61 18.99 -21.12
C ARG A 642 13.49 18.26 -20.09
N ASP A 643 14.70 18.76 -19.84
CA ASP A 643 15.67 18.06 -18.98
C ASP A 643 15.22 18.04 -17.51
N TYR A 644 14.53 19.09 -17.05
CA TYR A 644 13.91 19.12 -15.73
C TYR A 644 12.88 18.02 -15.56
N LEU A 645 12.00 17.88 -16.56
CA LEU A 645 10.95 16.87 -16.57
C LEU A 645 11.52 15.47 -16.59
N LEU A 646 12.54 15.22 -17.43
CA LEU A 646 13.24 13.93 -17.47
C LEU A 646 13.85 13.61 -16.10
N CYS A 647 14.53 14.58 -15.47
CA CYS A 647 15.08 14.42 -14.14
C CYS A 647 14.00 14.16 -13.08
N GLN A 648 12.86 14.86 -13.11
CA GLN A 648 11.74 14.60 -12.20
C GLN A 648 11.16 13.19 -12.38
N GLN A 649 11.02 12.70 -13.62
CA GLN A 649 10.55 11.33 -13.86
C GLN A 649 11.56 10.30 -13.34
N SER A 650 12.86 10.54 -13.52
CA SER A 650 13.92 9.67 -13.00
C SER A 650 13.94 9.62 -11.46
N ILE A 651 13.77 10.78 -10.80
CA ILE A 651 13.58 10.86 -9.34
C ILE A 651 12.38 10.02 -8.92
N ARG A 652 11.23 10.22 -9.58
CA ARG A 652 10.00 9.47 -9.29
C ARG A 652 10.21 7.96 -9.43
N LYS A 653 10.80 7.50 -10.53
CA LYS A 653 11.07 6.07 -10.77
C LYS A 653 11.99 5.48 -9.69
N CYS A 654 13.06 6.19 -9.31
CA CYS A 654 13.94 5.74 -8.24
C CYS A 654 13.21 5.65 -6.90
N MET A 655 12.40 6.66 -6.54
CA MET A 655 11.59 6.63 -5.32
C MET A 655 10.59 5.47 -5.29
N LEU A 656 9.91 5.19 -6.40
CA LEU A 656 9.00 4.04 -6.51
C LEU A 656 9.75 2.71 -6.31
N ALA A 657 10.96 2.57 -6.86
CA ALA A 657 11.77 1.37 -6.72
C ALA A 657 12.34 1.15 -5.30
N LEU A 658 12.35 2.18 -4.45
CA LEU A 658 12.64 2.06 -3.02
C LEU A 658 11.44 1.53 -2.21
N GLY A 659 10.25 1.45 -2.82
CA GLY A 659 9.04 0.92 -2.22
C GLY A 659 8.77 -0.54 -2.56
N ASN A 660 7.49 -0.91 -2.52
CA ASN A 660 7.00 -2.20 -2.96
C ASN A 660 7.41 -2.44 -4.43
N THR A 661 8.26 -3.44 -4.65
CA THR A 661 8.79 -3.78 -5.97
C THR A 661 8.67 -5.27 -6.23
N VAL A 662 8.30 -5.64 -7.45
CA VAL A 662 8.21 -7.02 -7.92
C VAL A 662 8.95 -7.17 -9.25
N PHE A 663 9.51 -8.35 -9.47
CA PHE A 663 10.17 -8.72 -10.72
C PHE A 663 9.31 -9.71 -11.49
N LYS A 664 9.09 -9.49 -12.79
CA LYS A 664 8.46 -10.50 -13.65
C LYS A 664 9.29 -11.78 -13.58
N LYS A 665 8.66 -12.89 -13.20
CA LYS A 665 9.28 -14.21 -13.34
C LYS A 665 9.38 -14.51 -14.84
N LYS A 666 10.58 -14.83 -15.32
CA LYS A 666 10.79 -15.37 -16.66
C LYS A 666 10.13 -16.74 -16.81
#